data_AF-A0A952NIJ7-F1
#
_entry.id   AF-A0A952NIJ7-F1
#
_cell.length_a   1.000
_cell.length_b   1.000
_cell.length_c   1.000
_cell.angle_alpha   90.00
_cell.angle_beta   90.00
_cell.angle_gamma   90.00
#
_symmetry.space_group_name_H-M   'P 1'
#
loop_
_entity.id
_entity.type
_entity.pdbx_description
1 polymer ?
#
loop_
_entity_poly.entity_id
_entity_poly.type
_entity_poly.pdbx_seq_one_letter_code
_entity_poly.pdbx_strand_id
1 'polypeptide(L)'
;MKRLFASLMLIWSLGVGAQVPEKKLPELKAEMAKVDKSIEITRAKMKEVKDVSFVPDLYFVLAELYTEKSRYLYAINRAQNPKKSIEELDFTDATKVKRQAVETYQRFTENFPRHANVDKALFFMAHEYRELGSNEEMVKIYTRLTRDFPKSEYWEESMLQIGDFFLDQQKKPTLAKEYYQKIIERPQNPFIPLARYKLGWCYVGTGEFEPALIAFESVVTIDAKISNEGLPDIYKKTDIKRDALLALVWPYSEQKVLSPDRAHALRYFERLVPDRVSLLKVLSRLGKRLVIKEKIEEAIPVYLRLIEITHNLEDRIAAFDSLYQAIRKSKREWPLEVLAEPIGDTLVLARGSATMPAAELGKVEKNFEIYLRDIVTRVQKKARTTRKDTDYKTAIESLEVYAGVFPQNRYTSAILLNLAESHFALKQYARAGTYYEAVSKQPFKGSKKDYQDSAIQAFALALKEPEKFSKIDLAEARHGFRDVGSLYMKSYPQDAANPMIQFNIGRTYYDERDFDTAIANFKIFIQKYPTHKEATSAGQLILDSYNQREDYDNLIKAGRELIANSRLTDLSFKRDVTEIIRQAEFRKVQDSGGDPRSREYARKLVNFASKYQGTALGDQALYEAFVSFRKKKDPQMYEPGETLLNKHADSKYAKEVVGVMGQKALDTADYRRASKYFEIFARKYPADPASPSLMKNAVLMREGMGDFREASDDLRELKSSTEEIARPLVLAQDWTAVSQVLSSKPPATLKSQYWMGLAFYRQGLLDQARDFLQQASKNSATTFEDKTMAAHALYLLAGLDLFAYQRVKLGTGGDEGELVKQKSALLAKMTAQMNQVISYGNGRWTIAALYELGRAQEEFAQFVQGASIPAGLNEAQVAQYKQLVAGQANQYRNKARGFFKTCVESAEKAEVFTNFVKGCASNGTELIDESLEEKILAKAGEAAPPEAAKLREKLFDEPKDTKTLMELAQAYLKSQDYAMARLIFERVYELDPKMISAKAWVGVSLMYMNELEAAGQTFKEVLRKQGQEPVAVYGLAALYKQFGFANKLRAITPRLKSVAKPTGLLHPWMSVL
;
A
#
# COMPACT_ATOMS: atom_id res chain seq x y z
N MET A 1 -48.84 64.87 -62.62
CA MET A 1 -47.83 64.23 -63.50
C MET A 1 -46.75 63.46 -62.73
N LYS A 2 -46.16 63.98 -61.64
CA LYS A 2 -45.26 63.21 -60.74
C LYS A 2 -45.92 61.98 -60.05
N ARG A 3 -47.25 61.92 -59.95
CA ARG A 3 -47.99 60.71 -59.51
C ARG A 3 -48.37 59.73 -60.64
N LEU A 4 -48.26 60.12 -61.92
CA LEU A 4 -48.26 59.18 -63.05
C LEU A 4 -46.85 58.61 -63.29
N PHE A 5 -45.81 59.40 -63.02
CA PHE A 5 -44.41 58.94 -63.00
C PHE A 5 -44.11 57.96 -61.84
N ALA A 6 -44.75 58.13 -60.67
CA ALA A 6 -44.57 57.22 -59.54
C ALA A 6 -45.24 55.85 -59.71
N SER A 7 -46.30 55.75 -60.51
CA SER A 7 -46.94 54.45 -60.85
C SER A 7 -46.26 53.73 -62.02
N LEU A 8 -45.44 54.44 -62.79
CA LEU A 8 -44.54 53.89 -63.82
C LEU A 8 -43.19 53.43 -63.25
N MET A 9 -42.75 53.98 -62.11
CA MET A 9 -41.50 53.58 -61.44
C MET A 9 -41.58 52.27 -60.64
N LEU A 10 -42.78 51.77 -60.31
CA LEU A 10 -42.95 50.46 -59.66
C LEU A 10 -42.88 49.26 -60.63
N ILE A 11 -42.66 49.54 -61.92
CA ILE A 11 -42.44 48.55 -62.99
C ILE A 11 -40.94 48.43 -63.31
N TRP A 12 -40.08 49.18 -62.61
CA TRP A 12 -38.64 49.31 -62.89
C TRP A 12 -37.73 48.74 -61.80
N SER A 13 -37.99 47.51 -61.37
CA SER A 13 -37.02 46.69 -60.62
C SER A 13 -36.94 45.24 -61.11
N LEU A 14 -37.45 44.96 -62.32
CA LEU A 14 -37.20 43.70 -63.01
C LEU A 14 -36.01 43.92 -63.95
N GLY A 15 -34.84 43.52 -63.46
CA GLY A 15 -33.67 43.29 -64.29
C GLY A 15 -34.07 42.51 -65.54
N VAL A 16 -33.60 43.02 -66.67
CA VAL A 16 -33.70 42.38 -67.97
C VAL A 16 -33.05 41.00 -67.88
N GLY A 17 -33.85 39.97 -68.16
CA GLY A 17 -33.52 38.56 -67.86
C GLY A 17 -34.51 37.86 -66.93
N ALA A 18 -35.52 38.56 -66.40
CA ALA A 18 -36.61 37.94 -65.65
C ALA A 18 -37.35 36.90 -66.50
N GLN A 19 -37.42 35.67 -65.97
CA GLN A 19 -38.16 34.53 -66.50
C GLN A 19 -39.55 34.94 -66.99
N VAL A 20 -40.01 34.26 -68.05
CA VAL A 20 -41.42 34.24 -68.45
C VAL A 20 -42.28 34.27 -67.19
N PRO A 21 -43.16 35.28 -67.01
CA PRO A 21 -43.88 35.41 -65.74
C PRO A 21 -44.61 34.09 -65.44
N GLU A 22 -44.36 33.50 -64.27
CA GLU A 22 -45.05 32.29 -63.77
C GLU A 22 -46.50 32.59 -63.36
N LYS A 23 -47.16 33.49 -64.09
CA LYS A 23 -48.52 33.92 -63.88
C LYS A 23 -49.46 33.05 -64.71
N LYS A 24 -50.67 32.84 -64.19
CA LYS A 24 -51.71 32.12 -64.94
C LYS A 24 -52.16 32.94 -66.13
N LEU A 25 -52.61 32.25 -67.19
CA LEU A 25 -52.98 32.87 -68.47
C LEU A 25 -53.89 34.13 -68.37
N PRO A 26 -54.91 34.18 -67.48
CA PRO A 26 -55.74 35.39 -67.34
C PRO A 26 -54.97 36.61 -66.82
N GLU A 27 -54.02 36.39 -65.91
CA GLU A 27 -53.18 37.46 -65.36
C GLU A 27 -52.21 37.98 -66.40
N LEU A 28 -51.61 37.10 -67.21
CA LEU A 28 -50.72 37.50 -68.31
C LEU A 28 -51.45 38.40 -69.32
N LYS A 29 -52.69 38.06 -69.68
CA LYS A 29 -53.50 38.88 -70.60
C LYS A 29 -53.88 40.23 -70.00
N ALA A 30 -54.22 40.26 -68.71
CA ALA A 30 -54.54 41.50 -68.00
C ALA A 30 -53.35 42.46 -67.90
N GLU A 31 -52.15 41.96 -67.61
CA GLU A 31 -50.94 42.78 -67.60
C GLU A 31 -50.56 43.26 -69.01
N MET A 32 -50.66 42.41 -70.03
CA MET A 32 -50.41 42.83 -71.42
C MET A 32 -51.35 43.97 -71.85
N ALA A 33 -52.63 43.92 -71.47
CA ALA A 33 -53.58 45.00 -71.77
C ALA A 33 -53.21 46.33 -71.09
N LYS A 34 -52.59 46.30 -69.90
CA LYS A 34 -52.04 47.50 -69.27
C LYS A 34 -50.84 48.05 -70.05
N VAL A 35 -49.95 47.17 -70.51
CA VAL A 35 -48.82 47.55 -71.36
C VAL A 35 -49.30 48.17 -72.67
N ASP A 36 -50.33 47.59 -73.32
CA ASP A 36 -50.94 48.15 -74.53
C ASP A 36 -51.47 49.57 -74.32
N LYS A 37 -52.20 49.77 -73.21
CA LYS A 37 -52.69 51.10 -72.84
C LYS A 37 -51.55 52.08 -72.58
N SER A 38 -50.46 51.64 -71.94
CA SER A 38 -49.27 52.46 -71.72
C SER A 38 -48.56 52.83 -73.03
N ILE A 39 -48.50 51.91 -74.01
CA ILE A 39 -47.95 52.18 -75.35
C ILE A 39 -48.79 53.23 -76.07
N GLU A 40 -50.12 53.11 -76.04
CA GLU A 40 -51.03 54.08 -76.66
C GLU A 40 -50.90 55.47 -76.03
N ILE A 41 -50.89 55.54 -74.70
CA ILE A 41 -50.70 56.80 -73.96
C ILE A 41 -49.34 57.42 -74.30
N THR A 42 -48.27 56.61 -74.32
CA THR A 42 -46.92 57.09 -74.62
C THR A 42 -46.84 57.64 -76.06
N ARG A 43 -47.40 56.92 -77.03
CA ARG A 43 -47.48 57.37 -78.43
C ARG A 43 -48.30 58.66 -78.59
N ALA A 44 -49.44 58.79 -77.90
CA ALA A 44 -50.25 60.00 -77.93
C ALA A 44 -49.47 61.19 -77.36
N LYS A 45 -48.78 60.98 -76.23
CA LYS A 45 -47.92 62.00 -75.62
C LYS A 45 -46.78 62.44 -76.52
N MET A 46 -46.14 61.51 -77.23
CA MET A 46 -45.11 61.85 -78.22
C MET A 46 -45.61 62.75 -79.36
N LYS A 47 -46.92 62.75 -79.66
CA LYS A 47 -47.52 63.63 -80.67
C LYS A 47 -47.96 64.99 -80.10
N GLU A 48 -48.35 65.04 -78.83
CA GLU A 48 -48.84 66.26 -78.17
C GLU A 48 -47.72 67.11 -77.55
N VAL A 49 -46.63 66.48 -77.11
CA VAL A 49 -45.53 67.17 -76.42
C VAL A 49 -44.77 68.07 -77.41
N LYS A 50 -44.94 69.39 -77.23
CA LYS A 50 -44.17 70.42 -77.96
C LYS A 50 -42.77 70.66 -77.36
N ASP A 51 -42.54 70.20 -76.13
CA ASP A 51 -41.27 70.33 -75.42
C ASP A 51 -40.31 69.20 -75.83
N VAL A 52 -39.30 69.55 -76.61
CA VAL A 52 -38.31 68.62 -77.16
C VAL A 52 -37.50 67.90 -76.07
N SER A 53 -37.40 68.46 -74.85
CA SER A 53 -36.56 67.91 -73.78
C SER A 53 -37.03 66.54 -73.27
N PHE A 54 -38.32 66.23 -73.31
CA PHE A 54 -38.88 64.95 -72.84
C PHE A 54 -39.02 63.89 -73.95
N VAL A 55 -38.79 64.27 -75.20
CA VAL A 55 -38.93 63.36 -76.35
C VAL A 55 -37.99 62.14 -76.26
N PRO A 56 -36.69 62.28 -75.89
CA PRO A 56 -35.78 61.14 -75.77
C PRO A 56 -36.25 60.09 -74.76
N ASP A 57 -36.70 60.53 -73.58
CA ASP A 57 -37.21 59.63 -72.54
C ASP A 57 -38.46 58.88 -73.00
N LEU A 58 -39.35 59.53 -73.74
CA LEU A 58 -40.55 58.88 -74.29
C LEU A 58 -40.19 57.83 -75.35
N TYR A 59 -39.19 58.08 -76.20
CA TYR A 59 -38.69 57.06 -77.13
C TYR A 59 -38.11 55.85 -76.38
N PHE A 60 -37.32 56.09 -75.33
CA PHE A 60 -36.71 55.02 -74.55
C PHE A 60 -37.78 54.18 -73.82
N VAL A 61 -38.73 54.82 -73.15
CA VAL A 61 -39.86 54.15 -72.47
C VAL A 61 -40.71 53.39 -73.48
N LEU A 62 -40.96 53.94 -74.67
CA LEU A 62 -41.73 53.27 -75.70
C LEU A 62 -41.04 51.96 -76.16
N ALA A 63 -39.72 52.00 -76.33
CA ALA A 63 -38.95 50.81 -76.69
C ALA A 63 -39.02 49.73 -75.60
N GLU A 64 -38.89 50.11 -74.32
CA GLU A 64 -39.04 49.17 -73.20
C GLU A 64 -40.43 48.55 -73.12
N LEU A 65 -41.49 49.34 -73.34
CA LEU A 65 -42.86 48.84 -73.37
C LEU A 65 -43.07 47.84 -74.51
N TYR A 66 -42.42 48.01 -75.67
CA TYR A 66 -42.44 46.99 -76.72
C TYR A 66 -41.71 45.72 -76.32
N THR A 67 -40.53 45.82 -75.71
CA THR A 67 -39.82 44.65 -75.16
C THR A 67 -40.71 43.90 -74.17
N GLU A 68 -41.35 44.61 -73.25
CA GLU A 68 -42.25 44.02 -72.26
C GLU A 68 -43.46 43.35 -72.91
N LYS A 69 -44.11 44.03 -73.87
CA LYS A 69 -45.21 43.45 -74.64
C LYS A 69 -44.80 42.18 -75.39
N SER A 70 -43.62 42.17 -76.01
CA SER A 70 -43.09 40.99 -76.69
C SER A 70 -42.93 39.80 -75.73
N ARG A 71 -42.44 40.02 -74.51
CA ARG A 71 -42.32 38.98 -73.48
C ARG A 71 -43.68 38.44 -73.04
N TYR A 72 -44.68 39.31 -72.86
CA TYR A 72 -46.04 38.85 -72.55
C TYR A 72 -46.65 38.04 -73.69
N LEU A 73 -46.47 38.46 -74.95
CA LEU A 73 -46.95 37.69 -76.10
C LEU A 73 -46.31 36.29 -76.15
N TYR A 74 -44.99 36.20 -75.89
CA TYR A 74 -44.29 34.92 -75.78
C TYR A 74 -44.86 34.05 -74.64
N ALA A 75 -45.00 34.63 -73.44
CA ALA A 75 -45.51 33.96 -72.25
C ALA A 75 -46.94 33.43 -72.45
N ILE A 76 -47.80 34.26 -73.05
CA ILE A 76 -49.20 33.93 -73.35
C ILE A 76 -49.26 32.75 -74.32
N ASN A 77 -48.46 32.78 -75.40
CA ASN A 77 -48.46 31.69 -76.38
C ASN A 77 -48.00 30.35 -75.75
N ARG A 78 -46.95 30.40 -74.94
CA ARG A 78 -46.48 29.27 -74.12
C ARG A 78 -47.54 28.72 -73.16
N ALA A 79 -48.23 29.62 -72.45
CA ALA A 79 -49.27 29.25 -71.48
C ALA A 79 -50.55 28.70 -72.15
N GLN A 80 -50.88 29.19 -73.36
CA GLN A 80 -52.00 28.67 -74.15
C GLN A 80 -51.72 27.28 -74.74
N ASN A 81 -50.45 26.95 -74.99
CA ASN A 81 -50.05 25.72 -75.66
C ASN A 81 -49.02 24.91 -74.84
N PRO A 82 -49.35 24.46 -73.61
CA PRO A 82 -48.37 23.88 -72.68
C PRO A 82 -47.83 22.50 -73.09
N LYS A 83 -48.48 21.82 -74.05
CA LYS A 83 -48.09 20.48 -74.52
C LYS A 83 -47.30 20.48 -75.83
N LYS A 84 -47.23 21.61 -76.54
CA LYS A 84 -46.44 21.74 -77.77
C LYS A 84 -45.00 22.06 -77.42
N SER A 85 -44.06 21.58 -78.23
CA SER A 85 -42.67 21.99 -78.07
C SER A 85 -42.50 23.46 -78.51
N ILE A 86 -41.40 24.10 -78.11
CA ILE A 86 -41.17 25.52 -78.43
C ILE A 86 -41.07 25.72 -79.94
N GLU A 87 -40.52 24.73 -80.64
CA GLU A 87 -40.29 24.71 -82.08
C GLU A 87 -41.60 24.67 -82.90
N GLU A 88 -42.70 24.20 -82.29
CA GLU A 88 -44.02 24.09 -82.92
C GLU A 88 -44.90 25.34 -82.74
N LEU A 89 -44.40 26.37 -82.03
CA LEU A 89 -45.17 27.58 -81.69
C LEU A 89 -44.81 28.75 -82.61
N ASP A 90 -45.84 29.42 -83.14
CA ASP A 90 -45.66 30.62 -83.95
C ASP A 90 -45.52 31.87 -83.07
N PHE A 91 -44.32 32.44 -83.03
CA PHE A 91 -44.02 33.67 -82.28
C PHE A 91 -43.94 34.92 -83.18
N THR A 92 -44.58 34.92 -84.34
CA THR A 92 -44.55 36.04 -85.30
C THR A 92 -44.98 37.36 -84.66
N ASP A 93 -46.03 37.37 -83.83
CA ASP A 93 -46.50 38.59 -83.17
C ASP A 93 -45.52 39.11 -82.11
N ALA A 94 -44.96 38.21 -81.28
CA ALA A 94 -43.94 38.57 -80.31
C ALA A 94 -42.69 39.12 -81.01
N THR A 95 -42.28 38.47 -82.10
CA THR A 95 -41.16 38.86 -82.97
C THR A 95 -41.38 40.22 -83.61
N LYS A 96 -42.59 40.49 -84.13
CA LYS A 96 -42.94 41.78 -84.75
C LYS A 96 -42.83 42.92 -83.75
N VAL A 97 -43.37 42.76 -82.54
CA VAL A 97 -43.28 43.77 -81.49
C VAL A 97 -41.83 43.95 -81.02
N LYS A 98 -41.03 42.88 -80.99
CA LYS A 98 -39.60 42.94 -80.67
C LYS A 98 -38.82 43.77 -81.70
N ARG A 99 -39.11 43.62 -82.99
CA ARG A 99 -38.54 44.49 -84.04
C ARG A 99 -38.92 45.95 -83.85
N GLN A 100 -40.16 46.23 -83.42
CA GLN A 100 -40.57 47.60 -83.08
C GLN A 100 -39.77 48.17 -81.90
N ALA A 101 -39.45 47.36 -80.90
CA ALA A 101 -38.57 47.76 -79.79
C ALA A 101 -37.18 48.16 -80.33
N VAL A 102 -36.57 47.29 -81.15
CA VAL A 102 -35.28 47.52 -81.79
C VAL A 102 -35.26 48.80 -82.63
N GLU A 103 -36.24 48.99 -83.53
CA GLU A 103 -36.35 50.19 -84.36
C GLU A 103 -36.50 51.46 -83.51
N THR A 104 -37.20 51.36 -82.38
CA THR A 104 -37.41 52.48 -81.46
C THR A 104 -36.13 52.81 -80.67
N TYR A 105 -35.40 51.79 -80.19
CA TYR A 105 -34.07 51.98 -79.59
C TYR A 105 -33.08 52.56 -80.60
N GLN A 106 -33.10 52.08 -81.85
CA GLN A 106 -32.23 52.59 -82.89
C GLN A 106 -32.47 54.09 -83.12
N ARG A 107 -33.73 54.49 -83.35
CA ARG A 107 -34.11 55.91 -83.48
C ARG A 107 -33.72 56.74 -82.27
N PHE A 108 -33.84 56.18 -81.06
CA PHE A 108 -33.39 56.84 -79.84
C PHE A 108 -31.88 57.09 -79.86
N THR A 109 -31.07 56.07 -80.16
CA THR A 109 -29.61 56.19 -80.17
C THR A 109 -29.05 57.05 -81.31
N GLU A 110 -29.77 57.15 -82.44
CA GLU A 110 -29.38 57.96 -83.59
C GLU A 110 -29.73 59.44 -83.40
N ASN A 111 -30.95 59.73 -82.94
CA ASN A 111 -31.42 61.11 -82.78
C ASN A 111 -30.91 61.75 -81.49
N PHE A 112 -30.61 60.95 -80.46
CA PHE A 112 -30.19 61.43 -79.15
C PHE A 112 -28.89 60.78 -78.67
N PRO A 113 -27.79 60.85 -79.45
CA PRO A 113 -26.56 60.08 -79.20
C PRO A 113 -25.80 60.48 -77.93
N ARG A 114 -26.14 61.62 -77.31
CA ARG A 114 -25.54 62.12 -76.06
C ARG A 114 -26.45 61.92 -74.83
N HIS A 115 -27.58 61.22 -74.97
CA HIS A 115 -28.47 60.98 -73.84
C HIS A 115 -27.84 60.01 -72.82
N ALA A 116 -28.18 60.18 -71.54
CA ALA A 116 -27.61 59.37 -70.46
C ALA A 116 -27.91 57.86 -70.58
N ASN A 117 -28.98 57.49 -71.30
CA ASN A 117 -29.43 56.11 -71.46
C ASN A 117 -29.00 55.46 -72.79
N VAL A 118 -28.06 56.05 -73.55
CA VAL A 118 -27.66 55.49 -74.86
C VAL A 118 -26.98 54.13 -74.71
N ASP A 119 -26.10 53.97 -73.72
CA ASP A 119 -25.45 52.68 -73.45
C ASP A 119 -26.46 51.60 -73.05
N LYS A 120 -27.42 51.95 -72.18
CA LYS A 120 -28.55 51.08 -71.80
C LYS A 120 -29.43 50.70 -73.00
N ALA A 121 -29.72 51.67 -73.88
CA ALA A 121 -30.48 51.42 -75.11
C ALA A 121 -29.73 50.48 -76.06
N LEU A 122 -28.42 50.67 -76.24
CA LEU A 122 -27.58 49.78 -77.04
C LEU A 122 -27.57 48.36 -76.45
N PHE A 123 -27.48 48.22 -75.13
CA PHE A 123 -27.48 46.93 -74.45
C PHE A 123 -28.78 46.16 -74.66
N PHE A 124 -29.92 46.81 -74.45
CA PHE A 124 -31.22 46.18 -74.67
C PHE A 124 -31.50 45.92 -76.14
N MET A 125 -31.11 46.82 -77.03
CA MET A 125 -31.21 46.58 -78.47
C MET A 125 -30.41 45.35 -78.92
N ALA A 126 -29.18 45.18 -78.43
CA ALA A 126 -28.38 43.98 -78.70
C ALA A 126 -28.98 42.70 -78.10
N HIS A 127 -29.56 42.77 -76.90
CA HIS A 127 -30.36 41.69 -76.33
C HIS A 127 -31.54 41.30 -77.22
N GLU A 128 -32.31 42.28 -77.71
CA GLU A 128 -33.41 42.01 -78.61
C GLU A 128 -32.95 41.41 -79.94
N TYR A 129 -31.83 41.88 -80.50
CA TYR A 129 -31.21 41.25 -81.69
C TYR A 129 -30.78 39.81 -81.43
N ARG A 130 -30.23 39.49 -80.24
CA ARG A 130 -29.89 38.12 -79.83
C ARG A 130 -31.12 37.23 -79.83
N GLU A 131 -32.20 37.69 -79.20
CA GLU A 131 -33.46 36.95 -79.09
C GLU A 131 -34.17 36.78 -80.44
N LEU A 132 -33.93 37.70 -81.39
CA LEU A 132 -34.37 37.58 -82.79
C LEU A 132 -33.49 36.62 -83.62
N GLY A 133 -32.41 36.08 -83.05
CA GLY A 133 -31.42 35.27 -83.77
C GLY A 133 -30.53 36.07 -84.74
N SER A 134 -30.65 37.39 -84.76
CA SER A 134 -29.84 38.31 -85.57
C SER A 134 -28.48 38.55 -84.91
N ASN A 135 -27.68 37.49 -84.80
CA ASN A 135 -26.46 37.46 -84.01
C ASN A 135 -25.36 38.41 -84.51
N GLU A 136 -25.27 38.65 -85.81
CA GLU A 136 -24.27 39.59 -86.37
C GLU A 136 -24.54 41.03 -85.95
N GLU A 137 -25.80 41.45 -86.01
CA GLU A 137 -26.22 42.77 -85.51
C GLU A 137 -26.09 42.84 -83.98
N MET A 138 -26.42 41.78 -83.25
CA MET A 138 -26.16 41.69 -81.80
C MET A 138 -24.68 41.96 -81.47
N VAL A 139 -23.75 41.26 -82.12
CA VAL A 139 -22.30 41.44 -81.89
C VAL A 139 -21.88 42.86 -82.25
N LYS A 140 -22.36 43.40 -83.38
CA LYS A 140 -22.06 44.77 -83.81
C LYS A 140 -22.54 45.82 -82.81
N ILE A 141 -23.75 45.67 -82.26
CA ILE A 141 -24.30 46.60 -81.28
C ILE A 141 -23.60 46.48 -79.92
N TYR A 142 -23.32 45.27 -79.41
CA TYR A 142 -22.50 45.13 -78.20
C TYR A 142 -21.07 45.62 -78.38
N THR A 143 -20.47 45.42 -79.55
CA THR A 143 -19.13 45.94 -79.88
C THR A 143 -19.16 47.47 -79.88
N ARG A 144 -20.21 48.08 -80.44
CA ARG A 144 -20.42 49.52 -80.38
C ARG A 144 -20.58 50.00 -78.94
N LEU A 145 -21.39 49.33 -78.12
CA LEU A 145 -21.57 49.65 -76.70
C LEU A 145 -20.23 49.63 -75.96
N THR A 146 -19.48 48.56 -76.10
CA THR A 146 -18.24 48.35 -75.34
C THR A 146 -17.09 49.24 -75.79
N ARG A 147 -17.10 49.68 -77.06
CA ARG A 147 -16.14 50.65 -77.62
C ARG A 147 -16.51 52.09 -77.24
N ASP A 148 -17.76 52.49 -77.44
CA ASP A 148 -18.20 53.87 -77.29
C ASP A 148 -18.45 54.22 -75.81
N PHE A 149 -18.81 53.23 -74.98
CA PHE A 149 -19.12 53.36 -73.56
C PHE A 149 -18.28 52.40 -72.70
N PRO A 150 -16.95 52.56 -72.63
CA PRO A 150 -16.07 51.67 -71.89
C PRO A 150 -16.32 51.67 -70.37
N LYS A 151 -17.07 52.64 -69.83
CA LYS A 151 -17.44 52.73 -68.41
C LYS A 151 -18.89 52.30 -68.12
N SER A 152 -19.62 51.80 -69.12
CA SER A 152 -21.01 51.36 -68.95
C SER A 152 -21.10 50.19 -67.96
N GLU A 153 -22.15 50.16 -67.14
CA GLU A 153 -22.50 49.02 -66.28
C GLU A 153 -22.80 47.74 -67.08
N TYR A 154 -23.14 47.88 -68.36
CA TYR A 154 -23.50 46.78 -69.26
C TYR A 154 -22.30 46.17 -70.00
N TRP A 155 -21.10 46.67 -69.76
CA TRP A 155 -19.91 46.34 -70.54
C TRP A 155 -19.49 44.87 -70.36
N GLU A 156 -19.40 44.40 -69.11
CA GLU A 156 -18.95 43.05 -68.77
C GLU A 156 -19.90 41.99 -69.35
N GLU A 157 -21.20 42.22 -69.21
CA GLU A 157 -22.21 41.31 -69.77
C GLU A 157 -22.19 41.34 -71.31
N SER A 158 -22.04 42.51 -71.92
CA SER A 158 -21.92 42.61 -73.39
C SER A 158 -20.71 41.83 -73.92
N MET A 159 -19.56 41.91 -73.24
CA MET A 159 -18.36 41.14 -73.58
C MET A 159 -18.56 39.64 -73.38
N LEU A 160 -19.22 39.24 -72.29
CA LEU A 160 -19.55 37.85 -72.02
C LEU A 160 -20.45 37.27 -73.12
N GLN A 161 -21.48 38.00 -73.53
CA GLN A 161 -22.41 37.58 -74.58
C GLN A 161 -21.71 37.40 -75.94
N ILE A 162 -20.78 38.28 -76.29
CA ILE A 162 -19.97 38.11 -77.51
C ILE A 162 -19.07 36.87 -77.39
N GLY A 163 -18.41 36.68 -76.24
CA GLY A 163 -17.56 35.51 -75.98
C GLY A 163 -18.34 34.18 -76.07
N ASP A 164 -19.53 34.13 -75.47
CA ASP A 164 -20.41 32.96 -75.47
C ASP A 164 -20.88 32.63 -76.89
N PHE A 165 -21.21 33.64 -77.70
CA PHE A 165 -21.53 33.44 -79.11
C PHE A 165 -20.37 32.75 -79.87
N PHE A 166 -19.14 33.21 -79.67
CA PHE A 166 -17.98 32.61 -80.34
C PHE A 166 -17.63 31.21 -79.83
N LEU A 167 -17.75 30.96 -78.53
CA LEU A 167 -17.45 29.65 -77.94
C LEU A 167 -18.51 28.61 -78.30
N ASP A 168 -19.79 28.94 -78.07
CA ASP A 168 -20.88 27.97 -78.08
C ASP A 168 -21.49 27.81 -79.47
N GLN A 169 -21.66 28.89 -80.24
CA GLN A 169 -22.32 28.84 -81.56
C GLN A 169 -21.33 28.70 -82.70
N GLN A 170 -20.30 29.55 -82.74
CA GLN A 170 -19.31 29.54 -83.83
C GLN A 170 -18.22 28.48 -83.65
N LYS A 171 -18.12 27.86 -82.46
CA LYS A 171 -17.06 26.90 -82.10
C LYS A 171 -15.64 27.43 -82.35
N LYS A 172 -15.43 28.73 -82.09
CA LYS A 172 -14.16 29.44 -82.25
C LYS A 172 -13.57 29.79 -80.87
N PRO A 173 -13.01 28.81 -80.14
CA PRO A 173 -12.52 29.01 -78.76
C PRO A 173 -11.39 30.04 -78.68
N THR A 174 -10.57 30.17 -79.73
CA THR A 174 -9.50 31.18 -79.80
C THR A 174 -10.04 32.61 -79.78
N LEU A 175 -11.11 32.89 -80.53
CA LEU A 175 -11.74 34.21 -80.53
C LEU A 175 -12.48 34.47 -79.22
N ALA A 176 -13.21 33.47 -78.71
CA ALA A 176 -13.93 33.58 -77.45
C ALA A 176 -12.97 33.90 -76.28
N LYS A 177 -11.78 33.28 -76.28
CA LYS A 177 -10.71 33.54 -75.31
C LYS A 177 -10.35 35.03 -75.22
N GLU A 178 -10.23 35.74 -76.34
CA GLU A 178 -9.91 37.18 -76.34
C GLU A 178 -10.97 38.02 -75.61
N TYR A 179 -12.25 37.69 -75.78
CA TYR A 179 -13.35 38.42 -75.11
C TYR A 179 -13.39 38.15 -73.60
N TYR A 180 -13.21 36.89 -73.17
CA TYR A 180 -13.18 36.56 -71.74
C TYR A 180 -11.94 37.12 -71.04
N GLN A 181 -10.78 37.17 -71.71
CA GLN A 181 -9.56 37.79 -71.17
C GLN A 181 -9.78 39.28 -70.87
N LYS A 182 -10.43 40.01 -71.78
CA LYS A 182 -10.76 41.43 -71.56
C LYS A 182 -11.64 41.66 -70.32
N ILE A 183 -12.53 40.72 -69.97
CA ILE A 183 -13.34 40.80 -68.74
C ILE A 183 -12.46 40.62 -67.50
N ILE A 184 -11.49 39.71 -67.54
CA ILE A 184 -10.57 39.42 -66.42
C ILE A 184 -9.56 40.56 -66.22
N GLU A 185 -9.18 41.27 -67.27
CA GLU A 185 -8.21 42.38 -67.24
C GLU A 185 -8.76 43.68 -66.62
N ARG A 186 -10.09 43.84 -66.52
CA ARG A 186 -10.70 45.01 -65.86
C ARG A 186 -10.54 44.94 -64.34
N PRO A 187 -10.49 46.09 -63.63
CA PRO A 187 -10.54 46.13 -62.17
C PRO A 187 -11.69 45.28 -61.62
N GLN A 188 -11.48 44.68 -60.44
CA GLN A 188 -12.31 43.63 -59.83
C GLN A 188 -13.82 43.78 -60.13
N ASN A 189 -14.35 42.89 -60.96
CA ASN A 189 -15.76 42.86 -61.39
C ASN A 189 -16.39 41.48 -61.11
N PRO A 190 -17.73 41.41 -60.94
CA PRO A 190 -18.42 40.18 -60.55
C PRO A 190 -18.43 39.09 -61.63
N PHE A 191 -18.09 39.42 -62.89
CA PHE A 191 -18.07 38.48 -64.03
C PHE A 191 -16.77 37.67 -64.14
N ILE A 192 -15.72 38.01 -63.40
CA ILE A 192 -14.41 37.34 -63.46
C ILE A 192 -14.49 35.82 -63.27
N PRO A 193 -15.17 35.26 -62.23
CA PRO A 193 -15.24 33.80 -62.05
C PRO A 193 -15.89 33.09 -63.24
N LEU A 194 -16.95 33.69 -63.80
CA LEU A 194 -17.68 33.13 -64.94
C LEU A 194 -16.83 33.17 -66.23
N ALA A 195 -16.19 34.31 -66.49
CA ALA A 195 -15.28 34.47 -67.63
C ALA A 195 -14.10 33.50 -67.54
N ARG A 196 -13.56 33.27 -66.33
CA ARG A 196 -12.44 32.34 -66.13
C ARG A 196 -12.85 30.88 -66.28
N TYR A 197 -14.04 30.51 -65.83
CA TYR A 197 -14.63 29.20 -66.11
C TYR A 197 -14.79 28.95 -67.62
N LYS A 198 -15.35 29.93 -68.35
CA LYS A 198 -15.53 29.84 -69.80
C LYS A 198 -14.20 29.79 -70.55
N LEU A 199 -13.21 30.57 -70.10
CA LEU A 199 -11.85 30.53 -70.60
C LEU A 199 -11.20 29.15 -70.42
N GLY A 200 -11.46 28.45 -69.31
CA GLY A 200 -11.04 27.07 -69.10
C GLY A 200 -11.55 26.12 -70.19
N TRP A 201 -12.82 26.26 -70.59
CA TRP A 201 -13.38 25.50 -71.70
C TRP A 201 -12.79 25.87 -73.06
N CYS A 202 -12.45 27.15 -73.29
CA CYS A 202 -11.70 27.55 -74.48
C CYS A 202 -10.36 26.80 -74.57
N TYR A 203 -9.61 26.75 -73.46
CA TYR A 203 -8.34 26.02 -73.38
C TYR A 203 -8.49 24.51 -73.57
N VAL A 204 -9.54 23.89 -73.02
CA VAL A 204 -9.85 22.48 -73.30
C VAL A 204 -10.12 22.27 -74.79
N GLY A 205 -10.88 23.18 -75.42
CA GLY A 205 -11.20 23.13 -76.85
C GLY A 205 -9.98 23.26 -77.77
N THR A 206 -8.92 23.94 -77.33
CA THR A 206 -7.65 24.08 -78.05
C THR A 206 -6.60 23.05 -77.68
N GLY A 207 -6.89 22.14 -76.72
CA GLY A 207 -5.95 21.12 -76.23
C GLY A 207 -4.90 21.64 -75.25
N GLU A 208 -5.04 22.87 -74.79
CA GLU A 208 -4.17 23.53 -73.82
C GLU A 208 -4.55 23.13 -72.38
N PHE A 209 -4.27 21.88 -71.99
CA PHE A 209 -4.75 21.34 -70.71
C PHE A 209 -4.15 22.00 -69.45
N GLU A 210 -2.88 22.41 -69.48
CA GLU A 210 -2.27 23.12 -68.34
C GLU A 210 -2.91 24.51 -68.13
N PRO A 211 -3.07 25.36 -69.16
CA PRO A 211 -3.88 26.56 -69.05
C PRO A 211 -5.34 26.30 -68.64
N ALA A 212 -5.97 25.22 -69.10
CA ALA A 212 -7.32 24.84 -68.68
C ALA A 212 -7.39 24.50 -67.18
N LEU A 213 -6.41 23.76 -66.65
CA LEU A 213 -6.29 23.46 -65.23
C LEU A 213 -6.18 24.75 -64.42
N ILE A 214 -5.27 25.65 -64.81
CA ILE A 214 -5.08 26.93 -64.13
C ILE A 214 -6.37 27.75 -64.16
N ALA A 215 -7.06 27.81 -65.30
CA ALA A 215 -8.29 28.57 -65.45
C ALA A 215 -9.39 28.05 -64.51
N PHE A 216 -9.70 26.75 -64.51
CA PHE A 216 -10.73 26.20 -63.64
C PHE A 216 -10.34 26.24 -62.16
N GLU A 217 -9.07 25.96 -61.81
CA GLU A 217 -8.58 26.02 -60.43
C GLU A 217 -8.69 27.45 -59.88
N SER A 218 -8.44 28.45 -60.71
CA SER A 218 -8.52 29.86 -60.32
C SER A 218 -9.94 30.32 -59.99
N VAL A 219 -10.98 29.69 -60.55
CA VAL A 219 -12.40 29.97 -60.23
C VAL A 219 -12.69 29.67 -58.75
N VAL A 220 -12.09 28.60 -58.23
CA VAL A 220 -12.33 28.11 -56.86
C VAL A 220 -11.26 28.56 -55.85
N THR A 221 -10.20 29.23 -56.32
CA THR A 221 -9.12 29.73 -55.47
C THR A 221 -9.06 31.27 -55.49
N ILE A 222 -8.53 31.84 -56.57
CA ILE A 222 -8.30 33.28 -56.73
C ILE A 222 -9.63 34.04 -56.77
N ASP A 223 -10.59 33.56 -57.56
CA ASP A 223 -11.88 34.24 -57.77
C ASP A 223 -12.92 33.90 -56.71
N ALA A 224 -12.59 33.00 -55.78
CA ALA A 224 -13.55 32.50 -54.80
C ALA A 224 -14.13 33.62 -53.91
N LYS A 225 -13.38 34.72 -53.73
CA LYS A 225 -13.74 35.89 -52.92
C LYS A 225 -14.58 36.93 -53.67
N ILE A 226 -14.72 36.81 -54.99
CA ILE A 226 -15.50 37.75 -55.79
C ILE A 226 -16.99 37.47 -55.53
N SER A 227 -17.72 38.50 -55.09
CA SER A 227 -19.15 38.39 -54.78
C SER A 227 -19.97 38.26 -56.07
N ASN A 228 -20.95 37.36 -56.05
CA ASN A 228 -21.93 37.20 -57.13
C ASN A 228 -23.07 38.22 -57.03
N GLU A 229 -23.11 39.10 -56.01
CA GLU A 229 -24.21 40.06 -55.81
C GLU A 229 -24.38 41.02 -56.98
N GLY A 230 -23.27 41.43 -57.61
CA GLY A 230 -23.27 42.30 -58.79
C GLY A 230 -23.56 41.57 -60.12
N LEU A 231 -23.80 40.25 -60.12
CA LEU A 231 -24.21 39.53 -61.32
C LEU A 231 -25.73 39.67 -61.57
N PRO A 232 -26.16 39.63 -62.83
CA PRO A 232 -27.56 39.38 -63.16
C PRO A 232 -28.05 38.03 -62.60
N ASP A 233 -29.32 37.96 -62.18
CA ASP A 233 -29.88 36.78 -61.48
C ASP A 233 -29.81 35.48 -62.28
N ILE A 234 -29.78 35.57 -63.62
CA ILE A 234 -29.61 34.41 -64.50
C ILE A 234 -28.29 33.67 -64.24
N TYR A 235 -27.22 34.39 -63.88
CA TYR A 235 -25.90 33.80 -63.60
C TYR A 235 -25.74 33.42 -62.12
N LYS A 236 -26.54 34.00 -61.21
CA LYS A 236 -26.50 33.65 -59.78
C LYS A 236 -26.99 32.24 -59.47
N LYS A 237 -27.86 31.66 -60.31
CA LYS A 237 -28.45 30.33 -60.11
C LYS A 237 -27.49 29.17 -60.37
N THR A 238 -26.39 29.42 -61.08
CA THR A 238 -25.41 28.38 -61.44
C THR A 238 -24.29 28.35 -60.41
N ASP A 239 -23.98 27.17 -59.86
CA ASP A 239 -22.81 26.97 -59.00
C ASP A 239 -21.54 26.81 -59.85
N ILE A 240 -21.06 27.94 -60.37
CA ILE A 240 -19.88 28.00 -61.26
C ILE A 240 -18.64 27.36 -60.60
N LYS A 241 -18.53 27.46 -59.26
CA LYS A 241 -17.41 26.86 -58.51
C LYS A 241 -17.47 25.34 -58.59
N ARG A 242 -18.63 24.74 -58.34
CA ARG A 242 -18.83 23.29 -58.45
C ARG A 242 -18.62 22.78 -59.88
N ASP A 243 -19.11 23.51 -60.88
CA ASP A 243 -18.94 23.12 -62.28
C ASP A 243 -17.46 23.16 -62.70
N ALA A 244 -16.70 24.16 -62.23
CA ALA A 244 -15.25 24.22 -62.43
C ALA A 244 -14.53 23.02 -61.80
N LEU A 245 -14.90 22.62 -60.57
CA LEU A 245 -14.33 21.44 -59.89
C LEU A 245 -14.58 20.15 -60.66
N LEU A 246 -15.77 19.97 -61.22
CA LEU A 246 -16.10 18.79 -62.02
C LEU A 246 -15.41 18.81 -63.38
N ALA A 247 -15.23 20.00 -63.97
CA ALA A 247 -14.53 20.18 -65.24
C ALA A 247 -13.04 19.85 -65.11
N LEU A 248 -12.38 20.23 -64.00
CA LEU A 248 -10.96 19.97 -63.71
C LEU A 248 -10.53 18.51 -63.91
N VAL A 249 -11.41 17.55 -63.63
CA VAL A 249 -11.12 16.11 -63.74
C VAL A 249 -10.63 15.72 -65.13
N TRP A 250 -11.19 16.34 -66.18
CA TRP A 250 -10.79 16.02 -67.55
C TRP A 250 -9.36 16.48 -67.84
N PRO A 251 -9.04 17.80 -67.88
CA PRO A 251 -7.70 18.24 -68.22
C PRO A 251 -6.64 17.68 -67.25
N TYR A 252 -6.98 17.45 -65.96
CA TYR A 252 -6.09 16.76 -65.02
C TYR A 252 -5.69 15.37 -65.52
N SER A 253 -6.67 14.59 -65.99
CA SER A 253 -6.42 13.23 -66.47
C SER A 253 -5.64 13.16 -67.79
N GLU A 254 -5.73 14.20 -68.63
CA GLU A 254 -5.07 14.27 -69.94
C GLU A 254 -3.67 14.89 -69.87
N GLN A 255 -3.42 15.75 -68.89
CA GLN A 255 -2.14 16.41 -68.72
C GLN A 255 -1.04 15.37 -68.46
N LYS A 256 -0.04 15.34 -69.34
CA LYS A 256 1.05 14.36 -69.30
C LYS A 256 2.02 14.62 -68.16
N VAL A 257 2.35 15.90 -67.95
CA VAL A 257 3.28 16.35 -66.91
C VAL A 257 2.53 17.31 -66.02
N LEU A 258 2.25 16.87 -64.81
CA LEU A 258 1.64 17.66 -63.76
C LEU A 258 2.74 18.31 -62.92
N SER A 259 2.48 19.54 -62.47
CA SER A 259 3.35 20.21 -61.51
C SER A 259 3.37 19.46 -60.17
N PRO A 260 4.42 19.63 -59.33
CA PRO A 260 4.56 18.88 -58.08
C PRO A 260 3.36 18.99 -57.12
N ASP A 261 2.69 20.14 -57.10
CA ASP A 261 1.48 20.42 -56.31
C ASP A 261 0.22 19.70 -56.83
N ARG A 262 0.27 19.17 -58.06
CA ARG A 262 -0.79 18.40 -58.72
C ARG A 262 -0.43 16.94 -58.94
N ALA A 263 0.77 16.49 -58.56
CA ALA A 263 1.26 15.15 -58.83
C ALA A 263 0.45 14.03 -58.13
N HIS A 264 -0.22 14.33 -57.02
CA HIS A 264 -1.01 13.37 -56.25
C HIS A 264 -2.52 13.66 -56.40
N ALA A 265 -3.19 12.89 -57.27
CA ALA A 265 -4.59 13.11 -57.66
C ALA A 265 -5.53 13.32 -56.48
N LEU A 266 -5.53 12.40 -55.50
CA LEU A 266 -6.41 12.51 -54.35
C LEU A 266 -6.16 13.80 -53.54
N ARG A 267 -4.89 14.06 -53.17
CA ARG A 267 -4.50 15.24 -52.37
C ARG A 267 -4.83 16.54 -53.10
N TYR A 268 -4.64 16.57 -54.42
CA TYR A 268 -4.94 17.75 -55.23
C TYR A 268 -6.43 18.09 -55.19
N PHE A 269 -7.30 17.12 -55.46
CA PHE A 269 -8.75 17.37 -55.46
C PHE A 269 -9.33 17.59 -54.05
N GLU A 270 -8.83 16.92 -53.02
CA GLU A 270 -9.26 17.18 -51.64
C GLU A 270 -8.89 18.58 -51.15
N ARG A 271 -7.75 19.11 -51.59
CA ARG A 271 -7.35 20.50 -51.29
C ARG A 271 -8.28 21.53 -51.95
N LEU A 272 -8.77 21.22 -53.14
CA LEU A 272 -9.56 22.17 -53.95
C LEU A 272 -11.06 22.14 -53.65
N VAL A 273 -11.61 20.98 -53.29
CA VAL A 273 -13.05 20.80 -53.15
C VAL A 273 -13.47 21.08 -51.69
N PRO A 274 -14.28 22.12 -51.43
CA PRO A 274 -14.58 22.57 -50.07
C PRO A 274 -15.64 21.72 -49.35
N ASP A 275 -16.45 20.96 -50.09
CA ASP A 275 -17.59 20.23 -49.54
C ASP A 275 -17.64 18.76 -49.99
N ARG A 276 -18.19 17.91 -49.13
CA ARG A 276 -18.25 16.46 -49.33
C ARG A 276 -19.07 16.04 -50.55
N VAL A 277 -20.16 16.76 -50.85
CA VAL A 277 -21.08 16.39 -51.93
C VAL A 277 -20.40 16.59 -53.29
N SER A 278 -19.67 17.69 -53.45
CA SER A 278 -18.84 17.93 -54.62
C SER A 278 -17.67 16.96 -54.69
N LEU A 279 -17.04 16.66 -53.55
CA LEU A 279 -15.89 15.74 -53.50
C LEU A 279 -16.28 14.34 -53.96
N LEU A 280 -17.43 13.82 -53.51
CA LEU A 280 -17.98 12.53 -53.96
C LEU A 280 -18.10 12.45 -55.48
N LYS A 281 -18.67 13.49 -56.10
CA LYS A 281 -18.86 13.53 -57.56
C LYS A 281 -17.52 13.63 -58.29
N VAL A 282 -16.60 14.44 -57.78
CA VAL A 282 -15.25 14.59 -58.34
C VAL A 282 -14.47 13.28 -58.26
N LEU A 283 -14.39 12.64 -57.09
CA LEU A 283 -13.67 11.38 -56.90
C LEU A 283 -14.28 10.23 -57.71
N SER A 284 -15.61 10.13 -57.79
CA SER A 284 -16.28 9.13 -58.63
C SER A 284 -15.93 9.31 -60.12
N ARG A 285 -15.94 10.55 -60.63
CA ARG A 285 -15.55 10.85 -62.02
C ARG A 285 -14.06 10.62 -62.24
N LEU A 286 -13.22 11.02 -61.29
CA LEU A 286 -11.77 10.89 -61.33
C LEU A 286 -11.33 9.43 -61.34
N GLY A 287 -11.82 8.61 -60.40
CA GLY A 287 -11.49 7.19 -60.32
C GLY A 287 -11.80 6.45 -61.62
N LYS A 288 -12.99 6.68 -62.19
CA LYS A 288 -13.38 6.11 -63.50
C LYS A 288 -12.44 6.57 -64.61
N ARG A 289 -12.14 7.86 -64.66
CA ARG A 289 -11.25 8.46 -65.67
C ARG A 289 -9.83 7.91 -65.57
N LEU A 290 -9.27 7.78 -64.37
CA LEU A 290 -7.92 7.25 -64.14
C LEU A 290 -7.82 5.78 -64.57
N VAL A 291 -8.84 4.97 -64.30
CA VAL A 291 -8.89 3.58 -64.80
C VAL A 291 -8.94 3.53 -66.33
N ILE A 292 -9.74 4.39 -66.98
CA ILE A 292 -9.80 4.50 -68.45
C ILE A 292 -8.43 4.89 -69.03
N LYS A 293 -7.66 5.71 -68.31
CA LYS A 293 -6.33 6.17 -68.72
C LYS A 293 -5.19 5.25 -68.25
N GLU A 294 -5.51 4.05 -67.77
CA GLU A 294 -4.56 3.05 -67.27
C GLU A 294 -3.68 3.50 -66.09
N LYS A 295 -4.07 4.60 -65.41
CA LYS A 295 -3.41 5.12 -64.21
C LYS A 295 -3.91 4.38 -62.95
N ILE A 296 -3.71 3.05 -62.92
CA ILE A 296 -4.30 2.16 -61.90
C ILE A 296 -3.81 2.51 -60.48
N GLU A 297 -2.52 2.79 -60.32
CA GLU A 297 -1.94 3.10 -59.00
C GLU A 297 -2.45 4.43 -58.42
N GLU A 298 -2.90 5.36 -59.28
CA GLU A 298 -3.57 6.60 -58.86
C GLU A 298 -5.07 6.39 -58.58
N ALA A 299 -5.71 5.43 -59.25
CA ALA A 299 -7.13 5.15 -59.11
C ALA A 299 -7.48 4.45 -57.79
N ILE A 300 -6.61 3.55 -57.30
CA ILE A 300 -6.83 2.80 -56.06
C ILE A 300 -7.04 3.70 -54.84
N PRO A 301 -6.16 4.67 -54.51
CA PRO A 301 -6.39 5.57 -53.38
C PRO A 301 -7.66 6.42 -53.55
N VAL A 302 -8.04 6.76 -54.79
CA VAL A 302 -9.30 7.48 -55.06
C VAL A 302 -10.51 6.62 -54.72
N TYR A 303 -10.53 5.33 -55.08
CA TYR A 303 -11.63 4.43 -54.72
C TYR A 303 -11.68 4.09 -53.24
N LEU A 304 -10.52 3.89 -52.59
CA LEU A 304 -10.45 3.72 -51.13
C LEU A 304 -11.09 4.90 -50.41
N ARG A 305 -10.74 6.12 -50.82
CA ARG A 305 -11.35 7.33 -50.28
C ARG A 305 -12.84 7.41 -50.59
N LEU A 306 -13.25 7.08 -51.82
CA LEU A 306 -14.66 7.10 -52.23
C LEU A 306 -15.52 6.18 -51.36
N ILE A 307 -15.03 4.97 -51.05
CA ILE A 307 -15.69 4.00 -50.16
C ILE A 307 -15.84 4.56 -48.74
N GLU A 308 -14.82 5.24 -48.24
CA GLU A 308 -14.82 5.86 -46.91
C GLU A 308 -15.84 7.00 -46.82
N ILE A 309 -15.90 7.86 -47.84
CA ILE A 309 -16.75 9.06 -47.81
C ILE A 309 -18.14 8.85 -48.42
N THR A 310 -18.50 7.67 -48.93
CA THR A 310 -19.84 7.40 -49.45
C THR A 310 -20.72 6.73 -48.40
N HIS A 311 -21.97 7.19 -48.29
CA HIS A 311 -23.00 6.58 -47.44
C HIS A 311 -24.14 5.94 -48.24
N ASN A 312 -24.17 6.17 -49.56
CA ASN A 312 -25.13 5.52 -50.42
C ASN A 312 -24.64 4.08 -50.70
N LEU A 313 -25.51 3.10 -50.45
CA LEU A 313 -25.19 1.68 -50.53
C LEU A 313 -24.81 1.26 -51.97
N GLU A 314 -25.55 1.71 -52.98
CA GLU A 314 -25.30 1.39 -54.39
C GLU A 314 -23.96 1.96 -54.86
N ASP A 315 -23.68 3.22 -54.53
CA ASP A 315 -22.41 3.87 -54.82
C ASP A 315 -21.23 3.16 -54.13
N ARG A 316 -21.44 2.71 -52.87
CA ARG A 316 -20.43 1.97 -52.12
C ARG A 316 -20.14 0.62 -52.76
N ILE A 317 -21.17 -0.12 -53.17
CA ILE A 317 -21.04 -1.39 -53.89
C ILE A 317 -20.28 -1.18 -55.22
N ALA A 318 -20.69 -0.19 -56.01
CA ALA A 318 -20.03 0.12 -57.29
C ALA A 318 -18.55 0.55 -57.11
N ALA A 319 -18.24 1.26 -56.02
CA ALA A 319 -16.88 1.62 -55.67
C ALA A 319 -16.03 0.40 -55.27
N PHE A 320 -16.59 -0.55 -54.51
CA PHE A 320 -15.92 -1.82 -54.20
C PHE A 320 -15.65 -2.68 -55.43
N ASP A 321 -16.64 -2.82 -56.33
CA ASP A 321 -16.47 -3.54 -57.59
C ASP A 321 -15.31 -2.92 -58.40
N SER A 322 -15.28 -1.58 -58.49
CA SER A 322 -14.25 -0.84 -59.23
C SER A 322 -12.88 -0.96 -58.55
N LEU A 323 -12.82 -0.88 -57.22
CA LEU A 323 -11.61 -1.06 -56.44
C LEU A 323 -11.05 -2.46 -56.62
N TYR A 324 -11.88 -3.50 -56.53
CA TYR A 324 -11.44 -4.88 -56.67
C TYR A 324 -10.85 -5.14 -58.07
N GLN A 325 -11.49 -4.63 -59.12
CA GLN A 325 -10.93 -4.71 -60.47
C GLN A 325 -9.60 -3.94 -60.61
N ALA A 326 -9.46 -2.79 -59.96
CA ALA A 326 -8.21 -2.04 -59.93
C ALA A 326 -7.10 -2.80 -59.19
N ILE A 327 -7.40 -3.39 -58.03
CA ILE A 327 -6.46 -4.23 -57.24
C ILE A 327 -5.98 -5.41 -58.07
N ARG A 328 -6.87 -6.08 -58.83
CA ARG A 328 -6.49 -7.20 -59.70
C ARG A 328 -5.56 -6.80 -60.85
N LYS A 329 -5.60 -5.55 -61.30
CA LYS A 329 -4.76 -4.99 -62.37
C LYS A 329 -3.49 -4.33 -61.85
N SER A 330 -3.42 -4.01 -60.56
CA SER A 330 -2.25 -3.38 -59.96
C SER A 330 -1.05 -4.33 -59.97
N LYS A 331 0.13 -3.75 -60.20
CA LYS A 331 1.41 -4.46 -60.11
C LYS A 331 2.05 -4.33 -58.72
N ARG A 332 1.47 -3.48 -57.87
CA ARG A 332 1.93 -3.18 -56.52
C ARG A 332 1.15 -4.01 -55.50
N GLU A 333 1.82 -4.42 -54.43
CA GLU A 333 1.12 -4.95 -53.25
C GLU A 333 0.46 -3.81 -52.46
N TRP A 334 -0.84 -3.94 -52.26
CA TRP A 334 -1.66 -3.01 -51.47
C TRP A 334 -1.99 -3.63 -50.11
N PRO A 335 -2.14 -2.82 -49.05
CA PRO A 335 -2.58 -3.31 -47.73
C PRO A 335 -4.06 -3.66 -47.80
N LEU A 336 -4.38 -4.90 -48.19
CA LEU A 336 -5.75 -5.36 -48.41
C LEU A 336 -6.49 -5.65 -47.10
N GLU A 337 -5.75 -5.82 -46.00
CA GLU A 337 -6.30 -6.07 -44.67
C GLU A 337 -7.37 -5.07 -44.24
N VAL A 338 -7.20 -3.79 -44.60
CA VAL A 338 -8.14 -2.71 -44.24
C VAL A 338 -9.50 -2.81 -44.93
N LEU A 339 -9.67 -3.76 -45.86
CA LEU A 339 -10.89 -3.92 -46.65
C LEU A 339 -11.85 -4.97 -46.10
N ALA A 340 -11.39 -5.87 -45.21
CA ALA A 340 -12.22 -6.99 -44.77
C ALA A 340 -13.51 -6.53 -44.08
N GLU A 341 -13.38 -5.66 -43.07
CA GLU A 341 -14.52 -5.09 -42.33
C GLU A 341 -15.42 -4.22 -43.23
N PRO A 342 -14.92 -3.24 -44.01
CA PRO A 342 -15.77 -2.47 -44.92
C PRO A 342 -16.57 -3.31 -45.94
N ILE A 343 -15.99 -4.42 -46.41
CA ILE A 343 -16.68 -5.39 -47.28
C ILE A 343 -17.78 -6.11 -46.50
N GLY A 344 -17.46 -6.60 -45.30
CA GLY A 344 -18.42 -7.27 -44.41
C GLY A 344 -19.62 -6.37 -44.07
N ASP A 345 -19.37 -5.13 -43.65
CA ASP A 345 -20.41 -4.15 -43.31
C ASP A 345 -21.33 -3.86 -44.49
N THR A 346 -20.74 -3.66 -45.67
CA THR A 346 -21.50 -3.37 -46.88
C THR A 346 -22.38 -4.55 -47.27
N LEU A 347 -21.89 -5.78 -47.07
CA LEU A 347 -22.69 -6.98 -47.31
C LEU A 347 -23.84 -7.13 -46.31
N VAL A 348 -23.61 -6.82 -45.03
CA VAL A 348 -24.68 -6.82 -44.01
C VAL A 348 -25.75 -5.77 -44.35
N LEU A 349 -25.34 -4.57 -44.76
CA LEU A 349 -26.27 -3.52 -45.22
C LEU A 349 -27.04 -3.95 -46.48
N ALA A 350 -26.39 -4.63 -47.42
CA ALA A 350 -27.04 -5.16 -48.62
C ALA A 350 -28.11 -6.21 -48.27
N ARG A 351 -27.80 -7.14 -47.36
CA ARG A 351 -28.76 -8.15 -46.88
C ARG A 351 -29.94 -7.55 -46.13
N GLY A 352 -29.73 -6.44 -45.43
CA GLY A 352 -30.77 -5.71 -44.70
C GLY A 352 -31.56 -4.70 -45.55
N SER A 353 -31.22 -4.51 -46.83
CA SER A 353 -31.85 -3.51 -47.68
C SER A 353 -33.25 -3.93 -48.13
N ALA A 354 -34.25 -3.11 -47.81
CA ALA A 354 -35.64 -3.33 -48.25
C ALA A 354 -35.87 -3.04 -49.75
N THR A 355 -34.98 -2.29 -50.39
CA THR A 355 -35.15 -1.81 -51.77
C THR A 355 -34.33 -2.60 -52.80
N MET A 356 -33.41 -3.48 -52.36
CA MET A 356 -32.53 -4.22 -53.25
C MET A 356 -33.22 -5.49 -53.82
N PRO A 357 -33.30 -5.67 -55.16
CA PRO A 357 -33.86 -6.88 -55.76
C PRO A 357 -33.07 -8.15 -55.39
N ALA A 358 -33.76 -9.27 -55.14
CA ALA A 358 -33.12 -10.52 -54.75
C ALA A 358 -32.05 -11.03 -55.76
N ALA A 359 -32.28 -10.83 -57.06
CA ALA A 359 -31.33 -11.20 -58.10
C ALA A 359 -30.05 -10.34 -58.06
N GLU A 360 -30.16 -9.08 -57.62
CA GLU A 360 -29.03 -8.19 -57.44
C GLU A 360 -28.29 -8.49 -56.15
N LEU A 361 -29.01 -8.70 -55.05
CA LEU A 361 -28.43 -9.16 -53.77
C LEU A 361 -27.64 -10.44 -53.96
N GLY A 362 -28.17 -11.45 -54.67
CA GLY A 362 -27.43 -12.69 -54.95
C GLY A 362 -26.15 -12.49 -55.75
N LYS A 363 -26.07 -11.47 -56.62
CA LYS A 363 -24.82 -11.10 -57.31
C LYS A 363 -23.84 -10.43 -56.35
N VAL A 364 -24.32 -9.51 -55.52
CA VAL A 364 -23.51 -8.82 -54.50
C VAL A 364 -22.93 -9.84 -53.53
N GLU A 365 -23.73 -10.76 -52.99
CA GLU A 365 -23.26 -11.80 -52.07
C GLU A 365 -22.18 -12.69 -52.71
N LYS A 366 -22.39 -13.11 -53.96
CA LYS A 366 -21.40 -13.91 -54.70
C LYS A 366 -20.09 -13.16 -54.92
N ASN A 367 -20.17 -11.90 -55.33
CA ASN A 367 -18.98 -11.09 -55.58
C ASN A 367 -18.23 -10.78 -54.29
N PHE A 368 -18.94 -10.37 -53.24
CA PHE A 368 -18.34 -10.01 -51.96
C PHE A 368 -17.76 -11.23 -51.22
N GLU A 369 -18.33 -12.43 -51.40
CA GLU A 369 -17.69 -13.68 -50.95
C GLU A 369 -16.33 -13.88 -51.61
N ILE A 370 -16.24 -13.68 -52.93
CA ILE A 370 -14.98 -13.82 -53.68
C ILE A 370 -13.97 -12.77 -53.21
N TYR A 371 -14.41 -11.52 -53.03
CA TYR A 371 -13.56 -10.42 -52.60
C TYR A 371 -12.98 -10.70 -51.22
N LEU A 372 -13.85 -11.00 -50.26
CA LEU A 372 -13.45 -11.26 -48.89
C LEU A 372 -12.59 -12.52 -48.81
N ARG A 373 -12.95 -13.62 -49.48
CA ARG A 373 -12.14 -14.86 -49.48
C ARG A 373 -10.72 -14.62 -50.01
N ASP A 374 -10.59 -13.90 -51.14
CA ASP A 374 -9.28 -13.58 -51.73
C ASP A 374 -8.43 -12.75 -50.76
N ILE A 375 -9.03 -11.74 -50.13
CA ILE A 375 -8.36 -10.88 -49.15
C ILE A 375 -7.92 -11.69 -47.92
N VAL A 376 -8.84 -12.38 -47.22
CA VAL A 376 -8.49 -13.11 -45.99
C VAL A 376 -7.46 -14.21 -46.23
N THR A 377 -7.49 -14.84 -47.42
CA THR A 377 -6.50 -15.87 -47.79
C THR A 377 -5.11 -15.27 -48.02
N ARG A 378 -5.02 -14.10 -48.65
CA ARG A 378 -3.74 -13.39 -48.84
C ARG A 378 -3.18 -12.88 -47.52
N VAL A 379 -4.02 -12.32 -46.66
CA VAL A 379 -3.63 -11.86 -45.32
C VAL A 379 -3.12 -13.05 -44.49
N GLN A 380 -3.83 -14.19 -44.51
CA GLN A 380 -3.36 -15.41 -43.82
C GLN A 380 -2.05 -15.95 -44.40
N LYS A 381 -1.89 -15.94 -45.74
CA LYS A 381 -0.63 -16.35 -46.38
C LYS A 381 0.52 -15.46 -45.94
N LYS A 382 0.33 -14.13 -45.94
CA LYS A 382 1.30 -13.16 -45.43
C LYS A 382 1.68 -13.48 -43.99
N ALA A 383 0.70 -13.66 -43.10
CA ALA A 383 0.94 -14.00 -41.69
C ALA A 383 1.76 -15.28 -41.50
N ARG A 384 1.45 -16.34 -42.27
CA ARG A 384 2.23 -17.60 -42.24
C ARG A 384 3.65 -17.43 -42.77
N THR A 385 3.86 -16.60 -43.79
CA THR A 385 5.19 -16.35 -44.37
C THR A 385 6.05 -15.48 -43.46
N THR A 386 5.50 -14.40 -42.91
CA THR A 386 6.26 -13.45 -42.08
C THR A 386 6.42 -13.93 -40.64
N ARG A 387 5.48 -14.73 -40.15
CA ARG A 387 5.38 -15.20 -38.76
C ARG A 387 5.38 -14.06 -37.72
N LYS A 388 4.95 -12.86 -38.11
CA LYS A 388 4.87 -11.71 -37.21
C LYS A 388 3.54 -11.70 -36.48
N ASP A 389 3.57 -11.39 -35.19
CA ASP A 389 2.37 -11.28 -34.36
C ASP A 389 1.37 -10.26 -34.93
N THR A 390 1.85 -9.14 -35.48
CA THR A 390 1.00 -8.12 -36.11
C THR A 390 0.24 -8.68 -37.30
N ASP A 391 0.89 -9.51 -38.14
CA ASP A 391 0.25 -10.07 -39.33
C ASP A 391 -0.77 -11.16 -38.94
N TYR A 392 -0.50 -11.95 -37.89
CA TYR A 392 -1.48 -12.91 -37.37
C TYR A 392 -2.70 -12.24 -36.74
N LYS A 393 -2.53 -11.12 -36.02
CA LYS A 393 -3.67 -10.36 -35.48
C LYS A 393 -4.57 -9.85 -36.60
N THR A 394 -3.98 -9.23 -37.61
CA THR A 394 -4.71 -8.75 -38.79
C THR A 394 -5.38 -9.89 -39.57
N ALA A 395 -4.74 -11.06 -39.64
CA ALA A 395 -5.35 -12.24 -40.24
C ALA A 395 -6.56 -12.73 -39.45
N ILE A 396 -6.48 -12.78 -38.11
CA ILE A 396 -7.60 -13.14 -37.23
C ILE A 396 -8.78 -12.20 -37.46
N GLU A 397 -8.56 -10.88 -37.35
CA GLU A 397 -9.61 -9.87 -37.56
C GLU A 397 -10.31 -10.06 -38.91
N SER A 398 -9.53 -10.28 -39.97
CA SER A 398 -10.06 -10.48 -41.32
C SER A 398 -10.84 -11.81 -41.45
N LEU A 399 -10.32 -12.91 -40.86
CA LEU A 399 -10.94 -14.23 -40.89
C LEU A 399 -12.23 -14.29 -40.06
N GLU A 400 -12.29 -13.58 -38.93
CA GLU A 400 -13.49 -13.47 -38.09
C GLU A 400 -14.62 -12.75 -38.85
N VAL A 401 -14.30 -11.69 -39.60
CA VAL A 401 -15.28 -11.02 -40.48
C VAL A 401 -15.85 -12.02 -41.50
N TYR A 402 -14.99 -12.82 -42.16
CA TYR A 402 -15.47 -13.85 -43.09
C TYR A 402 -16.33 -14.91 -42.40
N ALA A 403 -15.92 -15.42 -41.25
CA ALA A 403 -16.67 -16.42 -40.50
C ALA A 403 -18.04 -15.89 -40.04
N GLY A 404 -18.11 -14.61 -39.66
CA GLY A 404 -19.35 -13.95 -39.25
C GLY A 404 -20.33 -13.74 -40.40
N VAL A 405 -19.85 -13.31 -41.58
CA VAL A 405 -20.73 -13.06 -42.74
C VAL A 405 -21.02 -14.32 -43.58
N PHE A 406 -20.21 -15.38 -43.48
CA PHE A 406 -20.40 -16.66 -44.17
C PHE A 406 -20.24 -17.87 -43.21
N PRO A 407 -21.10 -18.01 -42.18
CA PRO A 407 -20.96 -19.05 -41.16
C PRO A 407 -21.20 -20.47 -41.68
N GLN A 408 -21.95 -20.62 -42.78
CA GLN A 408 -22.27 -21.90 -43.40
C GLN A 408 -21.86 -21.88 -44.88
N ASN A 409 -20.57 -22.10 -45.15
CA ASN A 409 -19.99 -22.12 -46.48
C ASN A 409 -19.06 -23.33 -46.63
N ARG A 410 -18.88 -23.85 -47.86
CA ARG A 410 -17.92 -24.92 -48.16
C ARG A 410 -16.48 -24.60 -47.71
N TYR A 411 -16.14 -23.33 -47.51
CA TYR A 411 -14.84 -22.89 -47.03
C TYR A 411 -14.74 -22.70 -45.50
N THR A 412 -15.85 -22.76 -44.76
CA THR A 412 -15.89 -22.44 -43.33
C THR A 412 -14.90 -23.28 -42.52
N SER A 413 -14.77 -24.58 -42.80
CA SER A 413 -13.83 -25.44 -42.07
C SER A 413 -12.36 -25.01 -42.26
N ALA A 414 -11.97 -24.57 -43.45
CA ALA A 414 -10.62 -24.06 -43.71
C ALA A 414 -10.38 -22.71 -43.02
N ILE A 415 -11.41 -21.86 -42.93
CA ILE A 415 -11.36 -20.58 -42.22
C ILE A 415 -11.23 -20.80 -40.71
N LEU A 416 -12.02 -21.71 -40.12
CA LEU A 416 -11.92 -22.07 -38.70
C LEU A 416 -10.55 -22.67 -38.36
N LEU A 417 -9.97 -23.49 -39.23
CA LEU A 417 -8.62 -24.01 -39.03
C LEU A 417 -7.57 -22.89 -39.09
N ASN A 418 -7.68 -21.96 -40.04
CA ASN A 418 -6.78 -20.80 -40.10
C ASN A 418 -6.92 -19.93 -38.83
N LEU A 419 -8.13 -19.75 -38.29
CA LEU A 419 -8.36 -19.06 -37.02
C LEU A 419 -7.69 -19.82 -35.86
N ALA A 420 -7.90 -21.14 -35.76
CA ALA A 420 -7.28 -21.97 -34.73
C ALA A 420 -5.75 -21.84 -34.74
N GLU A 421 -5.13 -21.98 -35.91
CA GLU A 421 -3.67 -21.89 -36.07
C GLU A 421 -3.13 -20.47 -35.80
N SER A 422 -3.83 -19.43 -36.25
CA SER A 422 -3.42 -18.05 -36.03
C SER A 422 -3.51 -17.67 -34.54
N HIS A 423 -4.59 -18.04 -33.85
CA HIS A 423 -4.68 -17.88 -32.40
C HIS A 423 -3.60 -18.69 -31.67
N PHE A 424 -3.30 -19.90 -32.13
CA PHE A 424 -2.25 -20.74 -31.55
C PHE A 424 -0.86 -20.11 -31.72
N ALA A 425 -0.57 -19.54 -32.89
CA ALA A 425 0.69 -18.83 -33.17
C ALA A 425 0.86 -17.61 -32.25
N LEU A 426 -0.23 -16.90 -31.94
CA LEU A 426 -0.26 -15.80 -30.98
C LEU A 426 -0.31 -16.23 -29.51
N LYS A 427 -0.22 -17.54 -29.23
CA LYS A 427 -0.34 -18.12 -27.88
C LYS A 427 -1.67 -17.81 -27.19
N GLN A 428 -2.71 -17.47 -27.95
CA GLN A 428 -4.08 -17.30 -27.47
C GLN A 428 -4.74 -18.68 -27.37
N TYR A 429 -4.18 -19.53 -26.50
CA TYR A 429 -4.45 -20.97 -26.51
C TYR A 429 -5.90 -21.35 -26.19
N ALA A 430 -6.59 -20.60 -25.33
CA ALA A 430 -8.01 -20.84 -25.06
C ALA A 430 -8.85 -20.71 -26.33
N ARG A 431 -8.71 -19.58 -27.04
CA ARG A 431 -9.38 -19.34 -28.33
C ARG A 431 -8.97 -20.35 -29.40
N ALA A 432 -7.69 -20.66 -29.51
CA ALA A 432 -7.20 -21.69 -30.41
C ALA A 432 -7.89 -23.05 -30.16
N GLY A 433 -8.01 -23.45 -28.89
CA GLY A 433 -8.70 -24.66 -28.48
C GLY A 433 -10.17 -24.69 -28.89
N THR A 434 -10.90 -23.58 -28.72
CA THR A 434 -12.30 -23.49 -29.15
C THR A 434 -12.48 -23.66 -30.66
N TYR A 435 -11.57 -23.08 -31.46
CA TYR A 435 -11.62 -23.24 -32.91
C TYR A 435 -11.18 -24.65 -33.36
N TYR A 436 -10.19 -25.27 -32.72
CA TYR A 436 -9.86 -26.68 -32.97
C TYR A 436 -11.01 -27.63 -32.61
N GLU A 437 -11.69 -27.37 -31.49
CA GLU A 437 -12.90 -28.09 -31.11
C GLU A 437 -13.99 -27.93 -32.18
N ALA A 438 -14.24 -26.71 -32.65
CA ALA A 438 -15.22 -26.43 -33.71
C ALA A 438 -14.88 -27.15 -35.01
N VAL A 439 -13.60 -27.15 -35.44
CA VAL A 439 -13.12 -27.89 -36.62
C VAL A 439 -13.37 -29.40 -36.45
N SER A 440 -13.15 -29.97 -35.26
CA SER A 440 -13.37 -31.40 -34.98
C SER A 440 -14.84 -31.85 -35.12
N LYS A 441 -15.78 -30.89 -35.13
CA LYS A 441 -17.23 -31.12 -35.29
C LYS A 441 -17.69 -30.98 -36.75
N GLN A 442 -16.85 -30.51 -37.67
CA GLN A 442 -17.19 -30.27 -39.07
C GLN A 442 -16.67 -31.38 -40.01
N PRO A 443 -17.33 -31.64 -41.15
CA PRO A 443 -16.80 -32.54 -42.19
C PRO A 443 -15.65 -31.85 -42.93
N PHE A 444 -14.40 -32.15 -42.54
CA PHE A 444 -13.20 -31.54 -43.11
C PHE A 444 -12.08 -32.56 -43.40
N LYS A 445 -11.12 -32.17 -44.24
CA LYS A 445 -9.96 -33.00 -44.63
C LYS A 445 -8.96 -33.09 -43.46
N GLY A 446 -9.09 -34.13 -42.65
CA GLY A 446 -8.19 -34.44 -41.52
C GLY A 446 -8.80 -35.50 -40.59
N SER A 447 -8.01 -36.01 -39.63
CA SER A 447 -8.52 -36.95 -38.63
C SER A 447 -9.20 -36.18 -37.49
N LYS A 448 -10.44 -36.58 -37.14
CA LYS A 448 -11.15 -36.02 -35.98
C LYS A 448 -10.34 -36.14 -34.68
N LYS A 449 -9.55 -37.20 -34.56
CA LYS A 449 -8.64 -37.43 -33.43
C LYS A 449 -7.61 -36.30 -33.29
N ASP A 450 -6.99 -35.89 -34.39
CA ASP A 450 -5.90 -34.91 -34.40
C ASP A 450 -6.38 -33.52 -33.94
N TYR A 451 -7.59 -33.13 -34.34
CA TYR A 451 -8.17 -31.85 -33.92
C TYR A 451 -8.65 -31.88 -32.46
N GLN A 452 -9.17 -33.01 -31.98
CA GLN A 452 -9.49 -33.19 -30.56
C GLN A 452 -8.22 -33.12 -29.70
N ASP A 453 -7.15 -33.77 -30.12
CA ASP A 453 -5.85 -33.71 -29.46
C ASP A 453 -5.30 -32.27 -29.45
N SER A 454 -5.34 -31.57 -30.59
CA SER A 454 -4.92 -30.17 -30.71
C SER A 454 -5.73 -29.24 -29.79
N ALA A 455 -7.04 -29.46 -29.66
CA ALA A 455 -7.89 -28.71 -28.74
C ALA A 455 -7.52 -28.97 -27.27
N ILE A 456 -7.34 -30.24 -26.89
CA ILE A 456 -6.91 -30.64 -25.53
C ILE A 456 -5.56 -29.99 -25.19
N GLN A 457 -4.59 -30.03 -26.11
CA GLN A 457 -3.28 -29.43 -25.91
C GLN A 457 -3.35 -27.91 -25.77
N ALA A 458 -4.13 -27.23 -26.61
CA ALA A 458 -4.33 -25.79 -26.53
C ALA A 458 -4.97 -25.40 -25.18
N PHE A 459 -6.05 -26.08 -24.77
CA PHE A 459 -6.65 -25.82 -23.46
C PHE A 459 -5.68 -26.12 -22.31
N ALA A 460 -4.92 -27.22 -22.36
CA ALA A 460 -3.91 -27.52 -21.34
C ALA A 460 -2.83 -26.44 -21.23
N LEU A 461 -2.38 -25.88 -22.37
CA LEU A 461 -1.41 -24.78 -22.38
C LEU A 461 -2.00 -23.50 -21.77
N ALA A 462 -3.27 -23.20 -22.02
CA ALA A 462 -3.95 -22.06 -21.38
C ALA A 462 -4.02 -22.23 -19.85
N LEU A 463 -4.33 -23.44 -19.38
CA LEU A 463 -4.47 -23.76 -17.95
C LEU A 463 -3.12 -23.86 -17.22
N LYS A 464 -2.01 -24.03 -17.96
CA LYS A 464 -0.66 -24.07 -17.39
C LYS A 464 -0.14 -22.69 -16.97
N GLU A 465 -0.57 -21.64 -17.66
CA GLU A 465 -0.14 -20.25 -17.43
C GLU A 465 -1.36 -19.34 -17.17
N PRO A 466 -2.17 -19.62 -16.13
CA PRO A 466 -3.46 -18.98 -15.95
C PRO A 466 -3.37 -17.46 -15.79
N GLU A 467 -2.26 -16.94 -15.29
CA GLU A 467 -1.98 -15.51 -15.15
C GLU A 467 -1.93 -14.74 -16.47
N LYS A 468 -1.77 -15.42 -17.61
CA LYS A 468 -1.69 -14.79 -18.94
C LYS A 468 -3.05 -14.67 -19.64
N PHE A 469 -4.12 -15.20 -19.03
CA PHE A 469 -5.44 -15.29 -19.66
C PHE A 469 -6.52 -14.61 -18.81
N SER A 470 -7.59 -14.15 -19.46
CA SER A 470 -8.73 -13.59 -18.73
C SER A 470 -9.48 -14.70 -17.98
N LYS A 471 -10.27 -14.32 -16.97
CA LYS A 471 -11.13 -15.28 -16.24
C LYS A 471 -12.10 -16.01 -17.19
N ILE A 472 -12.56 -15.34 -18.24
CA ILE A 472 -13.47 -15.91 -19.25
C ILE A 472 -12.71 -16.95 -20.08
N ASP A 473 -11.53 -16.61 -20.59
CA ASP A 473 -10.70 -17.55 -21.36
C ASP A 473 -10.34 -18.80 -20.56
N LEU A 474 -10.07 -18.65 -19.25
CA LEU A 474 -9.80 -19.79 -18.38
C LEU A 474 -11.04 -20.64 -18.12
N ALA A 475 -12.21 -20.03 -17.95
CA ALA A 475 -13.46 -20.78 -17.81
C ALA A 475 -13.78 -21.56 -19.09
N GLU A 476 -13.63 -20.93 -20.25
CA GLU A 476 -13.76 -21.57 -21.56
C GLU A 476 -12.75 -22.71 -21.71
N ALA A 477 -11.49 -22.50 -21.34
CA ALA A 477 -10.46 -23.53 -21.41
C ALA A 477 -10.74 -24.72 -20.48
N ARG A 478 -11.21 -24.49 -19.24
CA ARG A 478 -11.58 -25.57 -18.31
C ARG A 478 -12.77 -26.36 -18.82
N HIS A 479 -13.80 -25.69 -19.32
CA HIS A 479 -14.97 -26.35 -19.88
C HIS A 479 -14.60 -27.15 -21.14
N GLY A 480 -13.93 -26.52 -22.11
CA GLY A 480 -13.46 -27.16 -23.33
C GLY A 480 -12.51 -28.34 -23.06
N PHE A 481 -11.61 -28.23 -22.10
CA PHE A 481 -10.73 -29.34 -21.69
C PHE A 481 -11.54 -30.52 -21.13
N ARG A 482 -12.52 -30.25 -20.27
CA ARG A 482 -13.40 -31.29 -19.69
C ARG A 482 -14.22 -31.99 -20.77
N ASP A 483 -14.85 -31.23 -21.65
CA ASP A 483 -15.72 -31.77 -22.70
C ASP A 483 -14.94 -32.56 -23.74
N VAL A 484 -13.93 -31.94 -24.34
CA VAL A 484 -13.12 -32.58 -25.38
C VAL A 484 -12.30 -33.73 -24.77
N GLY A 485 -11.73 -33.54 -23.58
CA GLY A 485 -10.97 -34.58 -22.87
C GLY A 485 -11.82 -35.80 -22.51
N SER A 486 -13.03 -35.60 -21.95
CA SER A 486 -13.94 -36.71 -21.63
C SER A 486 -14.40 -37.45 -22.88
N LEU A 487 -14.72 -36.71 -23.96
CA LEU A 487 -15.07 -37.29 -25.24
C LEU A 487 -13.90 -38.07 -25.86
N TYR A 488 -12.69 -37.55 -25.76
CA TYR A 488 -11.45 -38.19 -26.24
C TYR A 488 -11.20 -39.50 -25.48
N MET A 489 -11.22 -39.48 -24.15
CA MET A 489 -11.04 -40.68 -23.33
C MET A 489 -12.11 -41.75 -23.63
N LYS A 490 -13.35 -41.35 -23.89
CA LYS A 490 -14.44 -42.27 -24.28
C LYS A 490 -14.22 -42.86 -25.67
N SER A 491 -13.76 -42.05 -26.61
CA SER A 491 -13.56 -42.46 -28.01
C SER A 491 -12.27 -43.27 -28.21
N TYR A 492 -11.26 -43.04 -27.36
CA TYR A 492 -9.93 -43.65 -27.45
C TYR A 492 -9.46 -44.16 -26.06
N PRO A 493 -10.10 -45.19 -25.48
CA PRO A 493 -9.88 -45.60 -24.09
C PRO A 493 -8.48 -46.16 -23.79
N GLN A 494 -7.76 -46.65 -24.79
CA GLN A 494 -6.40 -47.20 -24.66
C GLN A 494 -5.29 -46.19 -24.98
N ASP A 495 -5.64 -44.92 -25.21
CA ASP A 495 -4.66 -43.88 -25.55
C ASP A 495 -3.79 -43.52 -24.34
N ALA A 496 -2.48 -43.38 -24.58
CA ALA A 496 -1.49 -43.12 -23.53
C ALA A 496 -1.68 -41.74 -22.85
N ALA A 497 -2.42 -40.81 -23.48
CA ALA A 497 -2.74 -39.50 -22.90
C ALA A 497 -3.79 -39.56 -21.77
N ASN A 498 -4.60 -40.62 -21.70
CA ASN A 498 -5.76 -40.70 -20.81
C ASN A 498 -5.48 -40.50 -19.31
N PRO A 499 -4.38 -41.02 -18.72
CA PRO A 499 -4.06 -40.75 -17.32
C PRO A 499 -3.88 -39.25 -17.04
N MET A 500 -3.13 -38.55 -17.89
CA MET A 500 -2.90 -37.11 -17.73
C MET A 500 -4.17 -36.29 -17.97
N ILE A 501 -5.02 -36.69 -18.93
CA ILE A 501 -6.32 -36.04 -19.16
C ILE A 501 -7.20 -36.19 -17.90
N GLN A 502 -7.31 -37.40 -17.33
CA GLN A 502 -8.09 -37.65 -16.10
C GLN A 502 -7.59 -36.83 -14.91
N PHE A 503 -6.27 -36.75 -14.72
CA PHE A 503 -5.67 -35.94 -13.66
C PHE A 503 -5.99 -34.44 -13.85
N ASN A 504 -5.82 -33.93 -15.07
CA ASN A 504 -6.07 -32.53 -15.38
C ASN A 504 -7.55 -32.17 -15.31
N ILE A 505 -8.48 -33.09 -15.62
CA ILE A 505 -9.91 -32.90 -15.36
C ILE A 505 -10.14 -32.66 -13.86
N GLY A 506 -9.59 -33.50 -12.98
CA GLY A 506 -9.66 -33.29 -11.53
C GLY A 506 -9.07 -31.93 -11.10
N ARG A 507 -7.94 -31.55 -11.69
CA ARG A 507 -7.30 -30.24 -11.46
C ARG A 507 -8.17 -29.07 -11.89
N THR A 508 -8.90 -29.18 -13.01
CA THR A 508 -9.80 -28.09 -13.43
C THR A 508 -10.89 -27.79 -12.41
N TYR A 509 -11.46 -28.81 -11.75
CA TYR A 509 -12.44 -28.63 -10.67
C TYR A 509 -11.80 -28.07 -9.39
N TYR A 510 -10.59 -28.53 -9.07
CA TYR A 510 -9.81 -28.00 -7.94
C TYR A 510 -9.53 -26.50 -8.10
N ASP A 511 -9.12 -26.08 -9.30
CA ASP A 511 -8.87 -24.66 -9.62
C ASP A 511 -10.16 -23.80 -9.57
N GLU A 512 -11.33 -24.43 -9.78
CA GLU A 512 -12.66 -23.80 -9.64
C GLU A 512 -13.20 -23.84 -8.19
N ARG A 513 -12.44 -24.44 -7.25
CA ARG A 513 -12.86 -24.70 -5.85
C ARG A 513 -14.08 -25.62 -5.71
N ASP A 514 -14.42 -26.37 -6.75
CA ASP A 514 -15.36 -27.50 -6.64
C ASP A 514 -14.61 -28.72 -6.09
N PHE A 515 -14.33 -28.64 -4.79
CA PHE A 515 -13.49 -29.61 -4.09
C PHE A 515 -14.11 -31.01 -4.04
N ASP A 516 -15.43 -31.14 -3.95
CA ASP A 516 -16.09 -32.44 -3.91
C ASP A 516 -15.87 -33.20 -5.23
N THR A 517 -16.10 -32.53 -6.36
CA THR A 517 -15.87 -33.11 -7.69
C THR A 517 -14.39 -33.34 -7.95
N ALA A 518 -13.51 -32.43 -7.50
CA ALA A 518 -12.06 -32.60 -7.61
C ALA A 518 -11.57 -33.83 -6.84
N ILE A 519 -11.96 -33.98 -5.56
CA ILE A 519 -11.62 -35.13 -4.72
C ILE A 519 -12.11 -36.42 -5.37
N ALA A 520 -13.34 -36.45 -5.91
CA ALA A 520 -13.86 -37.61 -6.61
C ALA A 520 -13.00 -38.00 -7.82
N ASN A 521 -12.61 -37.03 -8.65
CA ASN A 521 -11.75 -37.26 -9.82
C ASN A 521 -10.33 -37.72 -9.43
N PHE A 522 -9.73 -37.13 -8.38
CA PHE A 522 -8.42 -37.56 -7.88
C PHE A 522 -8.46 -38.95 -7.26
N LYS A 523 -9.54 -39.31 -6.54
CA LYS A 523 -9.75 -40.68 -6.05
C LYS A 523 -9.87 -41.67 -7.20
N ILE A 524 -10.66 -41.34 -8.24
CA ILE A 524 -10.76 -42.15 -9.46
C ILE A 524 -9.39 -42.32 -10.12
N PHE A 525 -8.60 -41.24 -10.19
CA PHE A 525 -7.25 -41.26 -10.74
C PHE A 525 -6.32 -42.20 -9.95
N ILE A 526 -6.25 -42.07 -8.62
CA ILE A 526 -5.43 -42.96 -7.76
C ILE A 526 -5.90 -44.41 -7.87
N GLN A 527 -7.21 -44.66 -7.99
CA GLN A 527 -7.75 -46.01 -8.13
C GLN A 527 -7.38 -46.67 -9.48
N LYS A 528 -7.48 -45.92 -10.58
CA LYS A 528 -7.20 -46.42 -11.94
C LYS A 528 -5.71 -46.43 -12.29
N TYR A 529 -4.95 -45.45 -11.79
CA TYR A 529 -3.55 -45.21 -12.14
C TYR A 529 -2.65 -45.09 -10.88
N PRO A 530 -2.68 -46.07 -9.95
CA PRO A 530 -2.04 -45.94 -8.63
C PRO A 530 -0.51 -45.81 -8.68
N THR A 531 0.13 -46.27 -9.74
CA THR A 531 1.60 -46.22 -9.93
C THR A 531 2.05 -45.08 -10.85
N HIS A 532 1.11 -44.23 -11.31
CA HIS A 532 1.47 -43.08 -12.15
C HIS A 532 2.21 -42.02 -11.32
N LYS A 533 3.13 -41.28 -11.94
CA LYS A 533 3.95 -40.25 -11.28
C LYS A 533 3.14 -39.17 -10.54
N GLU A 534 1.88 -38.94 -10.95
CA GLU A 534 0.98 -37.94 -10.37
C GLU A 534 0.07 -38.51 -9.25
N ALA A 535 0.20 -39.79 -8.88
CA ALA A 535 -0.66 -40.39 -7.86
C ALA A 535 -0.45 -39.76 -6.47
N THR A 536 0.79 -39.40 -6.15
CA THR A 536 1.14 -38.66 -4.93
C THR A 536 0.60 -37.22 -4.99
N SER A 537 0.75 -36.54 -6.13
CA SER A 537 0.17 -35.21 -6.39
C SER A 537 -1.35 -35.20 -6.18
N ALA A 538 -2.05 -36.21 -6.71
CA ALA A 538 -3.50 -36.37 -6.51
C ALA A 538 -3.85 -36.55 -5.03
N GLY A 539 -3.05 -37.32 -4.28
CA GLY A 539 -3.22 -37.49 -2.84
C GLY A 539 -3.04 -36.19 -2.07
N GLN A 540 -2.03 -35.39 -2.42
CA GLN A 540 -1.81 -34.06 -1.84
C GLN A 540 -2.98 -33.12 -2.12
N LEU A 541 -3.48 -33.07 -3.35
CA LEU A 541 -4.62 -32.22 -3.73
C LEU A 541 -5.91 -32.63 -3.03
N ILE A 542 -6.11 -33.92 -2.71
CA ILE A 542 -7.24 -34.37 -1.88
C ILE A 542 -7.13 -33.79 -0.47
N LEU A 543 -5.95 -33.90 0.16
CA LEU A 543 -5.73 -33.38 1.51
C LEU A 543 -5.85 -31.86 1.56
N ASP A 544 -5.30 -31.18 0.56
CA ASP A 544 -5.39 -29.73 0.46
C ASP A 544 -6.84 -29.26 0.22
N SER A 545 -7.62 -30.00 -0.59
CA SER A 545 -9.05 -29.72 -0.78
C SER A 545 -9.84 -29.78 0.54
N TYR A 546 -9.57 -30.76 1.40
CA TYR A 546 -10.19 -30.79 2.74
C TYR A 546 -9.64 -29.68 3.64
N ASN A 547 -8.35 -29.36 3.55
CA ASN A 547 -7.72 -28.31 4.33
C ASN A 547 -8.29 -26.91 4.00
N GLN A 548 -8.48 -26.59 2.70
CA GLN A 548 -9.08 -25.33 2.24
C GLN A 548 -10.55 -25.19 2.65
N ARG A 549 -11.23 -26.31 2.94
CA ARG A 549 -12.60 -26.35 3.48
C ARG A 549 -12.66 -26.35 5.00
N GLU A 550 -11.51 -26.38 5.67
CA GLU A 550 -11.39 -26.54 7.13
C GLU A 550 -12.07 -27.83 7.65
N ASP A 551 -12.24 -28.84 6.78
CA ASP A 551 -12.83 -30.13 7.11
C ASP A 551 -11.73 -31.08 7.64
N TYR A 552 -11.25 -30.78 8.85
CA TYR A 552 -10.14 -31.50 9.47
C TYR A 552 -10.47 -32.97 9.76
N ASP A 553 -11.74 -33.30 10.00
CA ASP A 553 -12.16 -34.68 10.25
C ASP A 553 -11.98 -35.55 9.00
N ASN A 554 -12.48 -35.09 7.85
CA ASN A 554 -12.29 -35.82 6.60
C ASN A 554 -10.85 -35.74 6.08
N LEU A 555 -10.12 -34.65 6.36
CA LEU A 555 -8.68 -34.57 6.08
C LEU A 555 -7.90 -35.66 6.82
N ILE A 556 -8.12 -35.80 8.13
CA ILE A 556 -7.43 -36.82 8.94
C ILE A 556 -7.79 -38.22 8.45
N LYS A 557 -9.07 -38.46 8.15
CA LYS A 557 -9.53 -39.74 7.60
C LYS A 557 -8.87 -40.05 6.25
N ALA A 558 -8.91 -39.11 5.30
CA ALA A 558 -8.31 -39.26 3.98
C ALA A 558 -6.79 -39.45 4.06
N GLY A 559 -6.11 -38.74 4.96
CA GLY A 559 -4.67 -38.89 5.20
C GLY A 559 -4.32 -40.29 5.70
N ARG A 560 -5.09 -40.82 6.65
CA ARG A 560 -4.91 -42.20 7.13
C ARG A 560 -5.17 -43.23 6.02
N GLU A 561 -6.20 -43.02 5.20
CA GLU A 561 -6.48 -43.86 4.02
C GLU A 561 -5.32 -43.84 3.00
N LEU A 562 -4.74 -42.66 2.72
CA LEU A 562 -3.59 -42.50 1.83
C LEU A 562 -2.32 -43.17 2.36
N ILE A 563 -2.05 -43.06 3.67
CA ILE A 563 -0.92 -43.75 4.32
C ILE A 563 -1.11 -45.28 4.29
N ALA A 564 -2.34 -45.75 4.54
CA ALA A 564 -2.67 -47.18 4.55
C ALA A 564 -2.70 -47.81 3.16
N ASN A 565 -2.80 -47.03 2.08
CA ASN A 565 -2.81 -47.54 0.72
C ASN A 565 -1.43 -48.14 0.37
N SER A 566 -1.39 -49.47 0.22
CA SER A 566 -0.17 -50.23 -0.09
C SER A 566 0.37 -49.97 -1.50
N ARG A 567 -0.46 -49.44 -2.42
CA ARG A 567 -0.05 -49.10 -3.78
C ARG A 567 0.67 -47.74 -3.88
N LEU A 568 0.52 -46.88 -2.87
CA LEU A 568 1.29 -45.65 -2.73
C LEU A 568 2.56 -45.96 -1.92
N THR A 569 3.68 -46.20 -2.60
CA THR A 569 4.91 -46.69 -1.97
C THR A 569 5.89 -45.58 -1.56
N ASP A 570 5.61 -44.32 -1.89
CA ASP A 570 6.48 -43.18 -1.56
C ASP A 570 6.49 -42.90 -0.05
N LEU A 571 7.64 -43.18 0.60
CA LEU A 571 7.84 -42.98 2.02
C LEU A 571 7.91 -41.50 2.43
N SER A 572 8.43 -40.63 1.56
CA SER A 572 8.47 -39.19 1.83
C SER A 572 7.05 -38.64 1.88
N PHE A 573 6.23 -39.01 0.90
CA PHE A 573 4.81 -38.64 0.88
C PHE A 573 4.09 -39.10 2.14
N LYS A 574 4.26 -40.35 2.60
CA LYS A 574 3.62 -40.83 3.84
C LYS A 574 4.04 -40.05 5.08
N ARG A 575 5.31 -39.64 5.16
CA ARG A 575 5.81 -38.78 6.24
C ARG A 575 5.14 -37.40 6.20
N ASP A 576 5.04 -36.81 5.01
CA ASP A 576 4.41 -35.50 4.83
C ASP A 576 2.92 -35.53 5.19
N VAL A 577 2.20 -36.57 4.77
CA VAL A 577 0.80 -36.79 5.17
C VAL A 577 0.65 -36.96 6.68
N THR A 578 1.59 -37.64 7.34
CA THR A 578 1.59 -37.80 8.80
C THR A 578 1.69 -36.44 9.51
N GLU A 579 2.52 -35.54 8.98
CA GLU A 579 2.66 -34.19 9.53
C GLU A 579 1.42 -33.33 9.29
N ILE A 580 0.81 -33.42 8.10
CA ILE A 580 -0.48 -32.77 7.79
C ILE A 580 -1.58 -33.24 8.77
N ILE A 581 -1.63 -34.54 9.09
CA ILE A 581 -2.57 -35.09 10.07
C ILE A 581 -2.32 -34.48 11.46
N ARG A 582 -1.07 -34.38 11.92
CA ARG A 582 -0.73 -33.79 13.22
C ARG A 582 -1.16 -32.33 13.32
N GLN A 583 -0.94 -31.55 12.25
CA GLN A 583 -1.36 -30.15 12.18
C GLN A 583 -2.89 -30.04 12.19
N ALA A 584 -3.61 -30.90 11.48
CA ALA A 584 -5.07 -30.94 11.51
C ALA A 584 -5.62 -31.32 12.90
N GLU A 585 -4.99 -32.28 13.59
CA GLU A 585 -5.35 -32.61 14.98
C GLU A 585 -5.12 -31.43 15.93
N PHE A 586 -4.05 -30.67 15.74
CA PHE A 586 -3.78 -29.47 16.53
C PHE A 586 -4.82 -28.37 16.26
N ARG A 587 -5.14 -28.08 14.99
CA ARG A 587 -6.21 -27.15 14.61
C ARG A 587 -7.55 -27.53 15.23
N LYS A 588 -7.89 -28.81 15.23
CA LYS A 588 -9.10 -29.31 15.90
C LYS A 588 -9.11 -29.03 17.40
N VAL A 589 -7.97 -29.12 18.09
CA VAL A 589 -7.87 -28.72 19.51
C VAL A 589 -8.08 -27.21 19.68
N GLN A 590 -7.57 -26.40 18.74
CA GLN A 590 -7.79 -24.96 18.70
C GLN A 590 -9.28 -24.61 18.51
N ASP A 591 -9.96 -25.29 17.58
CA ASP A 591 -11.38 -25.00 17.24
C ASP A 591 -12.37 -25.57 18.27
N SER A 592 -12.11 -26.78 18.79
CA SER A 592 -12.93 -27.41 19.84
C SER A 592 -12.66 -26.83 21.24
N GLY A 593 -11.71 -25.91 21.33
CA GLY A 593 -11.20 -25.32 22.56
C GLY A 593 -12.13 -24.36 23.28
N GLY A 594 -13.13 -23.81 22.59
CA GLY A 594 -13.93 -22.70 23.13
C GLY A 594 -13.08 -21.44 23.31
N ASP A 595 -13.40 -20.61 24.31
CA ASP A 595 -12.62 -19.41 24.65
C ASP A 595 -11.13 -19.81 24.82
N PRO A 596 -10.19 -19.27 24.01
CA PRO A 596 -8.75 -19.52 24.13
C PRO A 596 -8.15 -19.08 25.48
N ARG A 597 -8.96 -18.44 26.32
CA ARG A 597 -8.64 -18.08 27.69
C ARG A 597 -9.24 -19.08 28.69
N SER A 598 -9.96 -20.14 28.31
CA SER A 598 -10.59 -21.04 29.28
C SER A 598 -9.58 -22.04 29.88
N ARG A 599 -9.83 -22.47 31.13
CA ARG A 599 -9.08 -23.57 31.78
C ARG A 599 -9.21 -24.87 31.01
N GLU A 600 -10.39 -25.13 30.46
CA GLU A 600 -10.65 -26.34 29.65
C GLU A 600 -9.81 -26.34 28.37
N TYR A 601 -9.72 -25.21 27.67
CA TYR A 601 -8.84 -25.04 26.51
C TYR A 601 -7.38 -25.36 26.85
N ALA A 602 -6.87 -24.74 27.92
CA ALA A 602 -5.48 -24.96 28.34
C ALA A 602 -5.22 -26.43 28.69
N ARG A 603 -6.16 -27.13 29.34
CA ARG A 603 -6.05 -28.57 29.63
C ARG A 603 -6.05 -29.43 28.37
N LYS A 604 -6.89 -29.12 27.36
CA LYS A 604 -6.88 -29.82 26.07
C LYS A 604 -5.54 -29.68 25.36
N LEU A 605 -4.92 -28.49 25.41
CA LEU A 605 -3.58 -28.25 24.88
C LEU A 605 -2.48 -29.00 25.65
N VAL A 606 -2.54 -29.06 26.98
CA VAL A 606 -1.62 -29.88 27.78
C VAL A 606 -1.74 -31.36 27.41
N ASN A 607 -2.97 -31.87 27.23
CA ASN A 607 -3.19 -33.24 26.79
C ASN A 607 -2.63 -33.48 25.37
N PHE A 608 -2.85 -32.55 24.43
CA PHE A 608 -2.26 -32.63 23.09
C PHE A 608 -0.72 -32.66 23.16
N ALA A 609 -0.12 -31.78 23.96
CA ALA A 609 1.33 -31.74 24.16
C ALA A 609 1.86 -33.06 24.74
N SER A 610 1.14 -33.67 25.67
CA SER A 610 1.53 -34.96 26.26
C SER A 610 1.54 -36.09 25.22
N LYS A 611 0.60 -36.09 24.27
CA LYS A 611 0.54 -37.05 23.16
C LYS A 611 1.69 -36.85 22.17
N TYR A 612 2.16 -35.61 21.99
CA TYR A 612 3.16 -35.22 21.01
C TYR A 612 4.45 -34.68 21.65
N GLN A 613 4.86 -35.28 22.77
CA GLN A 613 6.05 -34.88 23.51
C GLN A 613 7.31 -34.97 22.61
N GLY A 614 8.20 -33.97 22.69
CA GLY A 614 9.43 -33.93 21.89
C GLY A 614 9.25 -33.39 20.47
N THR A 615 8.06 -32.92 20.12
CA THR A 615 7.79 -32.28 18.82
C THR A 615 7.59 -30.77 18.97
N ALA A 616 7.89 -30.01 17.91
CA ALA A 616 7.67 -28.57 17.89
C ALA A 616 6.19 -28.18 18.10
N LEU A 617 5.25 -29.03 17.66
CA LEU A 617 3.82 -28.86 17.92
C LEU A 617 3.46 -29.09 19.39
N GLY A 618 4.08 -30.08 20.05
CA GLY A 618 3.94 -30.28 21.50
C GLY A 618 4.41 -29.07 22.31
N ASP A 619 5.56 -28.50 21.93
CA ASP A 619 6.10 -27.26 22.52
C ASP A 619 5.14 -26.08 22.34
N GLN A 620 4.59 -25.92 21.14
CA GLN A 620 3.61 -24.87 20.85
C GLN A 620 2.35 -25.04 21.71
N ALA A 621 1.86 -26.26 21.88
CA ALA A 621 0.70 -26.53 22.71
C ALA A 621 0.95 -26.21 24.21
N LEU A 622 2.13 -26.55 24.74
CA LEU A 622 2.51 -26.16 26.12
C LEU A 622 2.60 -24.64 26.28
N TYR A 623 3.18 -23.94 25.29
CA TYR A 623 3.25 -22.49 25.30
C TYR A 623 1.85 -21.84 25.21
N GLU A 624 0.98 -22.32 24.33
CA GLU A 624 -0.40 -21.81 24.23
C GLU A 624 -1.19 -22.07 25.52
N ALA A 625 -1.00 -23.24 26.17
CA ALA A 625 -1.60 -23.53 27.47
C ALA A 625 -1.09 -22.57 28.56
N PHE A 626 0.23 -22.34 28.61
CA PHE A 626 0.87 -21.37 29.48
C PHE A 626 0.29 -19.96 29.30
N VAL A 627 0.17 -19.50 28.06
CA VAL A 627 -0.39 -18.18 27.73
C VAL A 627 -1.86 -18.09 28.11
N SER A 628 -2.65 -19.16 27.93
CA SER A 628 -4.06 -19.21 28.33
C SER A 628 -4.21 -19.05 29.85
N PHE A 629 -3.50 -19.85 30.64
CA PHE A 629 -3.52 -19.71 32.11
C PHE A 629 -3.02 -18.34 32.57
N ARG A 630 -1.95 -17.82 31.94
CA ARG A 630 -1.45 -16.46 32.21
C ARG A 630 -2.52 -15.39 31.98
N LYS A 631 -3.27 -15.47 30.88
CA LYS A 631 -4.34 -14.49 30.56
C LYS A 631 -5.50 -14.53 31.54
N LYS A 632 -5.82 -15.70 32.12
CA LYS A 632 -6.77 -15.83 33.23
C LYS A 632 -6.17 -15.52 34.59
N LYS A 633 -4.88 -15.18 34.63
CA LYS A 633 -4.14 -14.96 35.87
C LYS A 633 -4.27 -16.16 36.81
N ASP A 634 -4.23 -17.36 36.22
CA ASP A 634 -4.34 -18.61 36.95
C ASP A 634 -2.96 -19.11 37.37
N PRO A 635 -2.72 -19.42 38.66
CA PRO A 635 -1.46 -20.01 39.11
C PRO A 635 -1.07 -21.32 38.41
N GLN A 636 -2.01 -22.05 37.80
CA GLN A 636 -1.71 -23.24 36.99
C GLN A 636 -0.80 -22.93 35.79
N MET A 637 -0.57 -21.67 35.43
CA MET A 637 0.41 -21.30 34.39
C MET A 637 1.81 -21.87 34.64
N TYR A 638 2.22 -22.09 35.89
CA TYR A 638 3.55 -22.61 36.19
C TYR A 638 3.74 -24.05 35.70
N GLU A 639 2.70 -24.89 35.72
CA GLU A 639 2.80 -26.31 35.34
C GLU A 639 3.21 -26.54 33.86
N PRO A 640 2.49 -26.00 32.85
CA PRO A 640 2.92 -26.15 31.46
C PRO A 640 4.22 -25.39 31.18
N GLY A 641 4.47 -24.27 31.88
CA GLY A 641 5.71 -23.52 31.74
C GLY A 641 6.94 -24.29 32.23
N GLU A 642 6.87 -24.87 33.42
CA GLU A 642 7.92 -25.73 33.99
C GLU A 642 8.09 -27.02 33.19
N THR A 643 7.00 -27.61 32.70
CA THR A 643 7.05 -28.78 31.82
C THR A 643 7.82 -28.46 30.54
N LEU A 644 7.56 -27.31 29.92
CA LEU A 644 8.31 -26.82 28.77
C LEU A 644 9.79 -26.63 29.13
N LEU A 645 10.11 -25.98 30.25
CA LEU A 645 11.50 -25.75 30.65
C LEU A 645 12.29 -27.02 30.96
N ASN A 646 11.66 -28.01 31.62
CA ASN A 646 12.31 -29.24 32.06
C ASN A 646 12.49 -30.25 30.92
N LYS A 647 11.50 -30.39 30.03
CA LYS A 647 11.52 -31.40 28.95
C LYS A 647 12.01 -30.84 27.62
N HIS A 648 11.82 -29.55 27.38
CA HIS A 648 12.07 -28.88 26.11
C HIS A 648 12.83 -27.58 26.32
N ALA A 649 13.97 -27.69 27.02
CA ALA A 649 14.79 -26.54 27.36
C ALA A 649 15.19 -25.72 26.11
N ASP A 650 15.43 -26.35 24.97
CA ASP A 650 15.83 -25.68 23.73
C ASP A 650 14.65 -25.09 22.93
N SER A 651 13.43 -25.19 23.47
CA SER A 651 12.24 -24.63 22.81
C SER A 651 12.37 -23.13 22.59
N LYS A 652 11.94 -22.65 21.42
CA LYS A 652 11.93 -21.21 21.09
C LYS A 652 11.10 -20.36 22.08
N TYR A 653 10.18 -20.99 22.82
CA TYR A 653 9.33 -20.34 23.80
C TYR A 653 9.94 -20.26 25.21
N ALA A 654 10.97 -21.05 25.50
CA ALA A 654 11.50 -21.23 26.86
C ALA A 654 11.97 -19.92 27.51
N LYS A 655 12.57 -19.02 26.71
CA LYS A 655 13.07 -17.72 27.16
C LYS A 655 11.94 -16.80 27.64
N GLU A 656 10.84 -16.69 26.88
CA GLU A 656 9.69 -15.89 27.30
C GLU A 656 9.06 -16.50 28.54
N VAL A 657 8.85 -17.81 28.54
CA VAL A 657 8.17 -18.55 29.62
C VAL A 657 8.89 -18.34 30.95
N VAL A 658 10.21 -18.56 31.01
CA VAL A 658 10.95 -18.39 32.28
C VAL A 658 10.98 -16.94 32.75
N GLY A 659 11.11 -15.96 31.84
CA GLY A 659 11.08 -14.54 32.21
C GLY A 659 9.72 -14.12 32.77
N VAL A 660 8.63 -14.54 32.13
CA VAL A 660 7.26 -14.25 32.59
C VAL A 660 6.94 -14.95 33.90
N MET A 661 7.36 -16.20 34.09
CA MET A 661 7.18 -16.91 35.37
C MET A 661 7.96 -16.23 36.50
N GLY A 662 9.19 -15.79 36.25
CA GLY A 662 10.01 -15.03 37.20
C GLY A 662 9.34 -13.72 37.62
N GLN A 663 8.90 -12.92 36.64
CA GLN A 663 8.21 -11.67 36.93
C GLN A 663 6.90 -11.90 37.69
N LYS A 664 6.11 -12.92 37.31
CA LYS A 664 4.84 -13.20 37.99
C LYS A 664 5.03 -13.70 39.42
N ALA A 665 6.08 -14.49 39.66
CA ALA A 665 6.47 -14.90 41.00
C ALA A 665 6.87 -13.68 41.85
N LEU A 666 7.61 -12.73 41.28
CA LEU A 666 7.97 -11.48 41.95
C LEU A 666 6.72 -10.63 42.28
N ASP A 667 5.81 -10.48 41.32
CA ASP A 667 4.55 -9.73 41.47
C ASP A 667 3.64 -10.30 42.58
N THR A 668 3.77 -11.60 42.87
CA THR A 668 2.98 -12.30 43.90
C THR A 668 3.77 -12.52 45.19
N ALA A 669 4.92 -11.84 45.33
CA ALA A 669 5.83 -11.97 46.47
C ALA A 669 6.21 -13.42 46.80
N ASP A 670 6.38 -14.24 45.75
CA ASP A 670 7.02 -15.56 45.81
C ASP A 670 8.51 -15.41 45.47
N TYR A 671 9.26 -14.73 46.36
CA TYR A 671 10.66 -14.38 46.14
C TYR A 671 11.56 -15.59 45.92
N ARG A 672 11.24 -16.74 46.53
CA ARG A 672 11.96 -18.00 46.32
C ARG A 672 11.78 -18.51 44.89
N ARG A 673 10.55 -18.51 44.40
CA ARG A 673 10.27 -18.93 43.01
C ARG A 673 10.82 -17.91 42.00
N ALA A 674 10.72 -16.62 42.32
CA ALA A 674 11.25 -15.54 41.49
C ALA A 674 12.77 -15.63 41.33
N SER A 675 13.52 -15.78 42.44
CA SER A 675 14.98 -15.90 42.40
C SER A 675 15.42 -17.11 41.59
N LYS A 676 14.75 -18.26 41.76
CA LYS A 676 15.01 -19.48 40.97
C LYS A 676 14.80 -19.26 39.47
N TYR A 677 13.69 -18.65 39.05
CA TYR A 677 13.45 -18.44 37.62
C TYR A 677 14.39 -17.38 37.02
N PHE A 678 14.73 -16.33 37.76
CA PHE A 678 15.71 -15.34 37.32
C PHE A 678 17.11 -15.94 37.17
N GLU A 679 17.52 -16.83 38.08
CA GLU A 679 18.75 -17.60 37.94
C GLU A 679 18.71 -18.49 36.68
N ILE A 680 17.63 -19.29 36.50
CA ILE A 680 17.47 -20.15 35.32
C ILE A 680 17.54 -19.32 34.03
N PHE A 681 16.88 -18.17 33.99
CA PHE A 681 16.95 -17.26 32.85
C PHE A 681 18.39 -16.82 32.59
N ALA A 682 19.07 -16.31 33.62
CA ALA A 682 20.39 -15.74 33.48
C ALA A 682 21.46 -16.77 33.07
N ARG A 683 21.43 -17.98 33.66
CA ARG A 683 22.36 -19.07 33.32
C ARG A 683 22.13 -19.61 31.91
N LYS A 684 20.88 -19.72 31.49
CA LYS A 684 20.51 -20.29 30.19
C LYS A 684 20.66 -19.30 29.04
N TYR A 685 20.51 -18.00 29.32
CA TYR A 685 20.59 -16.93 28.33
C TYR A 685 21.66 -15.89 28.72
N PRO A 686 22.94 -16.27 28.89
CA PRO A 686 23.97 -15.36 29.40
C PRO A 686 24.27 -14.17 28.48
N ALA A 687 23.96 -14.30 27.17
CA ALA A 687 24.08 -13.23 26.18
C ALA A 687 22.91 -12.23 26.19
N ASP A 688 21.83 -12.50 26.93
CA ASP A 688 20.71 -11.57 27.02
C ASP A 688 21.07 -10.37 27.92
N PRO A 689 20.81 -9.11 27.50
CA PRO A 689 21.12 -7.92 28.28
C PRO A 689 20.45 -7.88 29.67
N ALA A 690 19.31 -8.54 29.85
CA ALA A 690 18.61 -8.61 31.14
C ALA A 690 19.28 -9.59 32.11
N SER A 691 20.03 -10.58 31.64
CA SER A 691 20.56 -11.67 32.45
C SER A 691 21.42 -11.20 33.64
N PRO A 692 22.39 -10.28 33.49
CA PRO A 692 23.14 -9.77 34.63
C PRO A 692 22.25 -9.09 35.68
N SER A 693 21.24 -8.35 35.24
CA SER A 693 20.32 -7.63 36.13
C SER A 693 19.36 -8.59 36.85
N LEU A 694 18.82 -9.57 36.14
CA LEU A 694 17.95 -10.60 36.72
C LEU A 694 18.69 -11.47 37.72
N MET A 695 19.94 -11.85 37.42
CA MET A 695 20.79 -12.57 38.37
C MET A 695 21.08 -11.73 39.62
N LYS A 696 21.39 -10.43 39.46
CA LYS A 696 21.56 -9.52 40.62
C LYS A 696 20.28 -9.43 41.47
N ASN A 697 19.11 -9.40 40.84
CA ASN A 697 17.84 -9.43 41.56
C ASN A 697 17.65 -10.76 42.33
N ALA A 698 18.02 -11.89 41.73
CA ALA A 698 18.01 -13.18 42.42
C ALA A 698 18.93 -13.19 43.65
N VAL A 699 20.15 -12.63 43.53
CA VAL A 699 21.10 -12.47 44.63
C VAL A 699 20.49 -11.64 45.76
N LEU A 700 19.92 -10.47 45.47
CA LEU A 700 19.32 -9.59 46.49
C LEU A 700 18.15 -10.27 47.22
N MET A 701 17.31 -11.02 46.50
CA MET A 701 16.22 -11.80 47.10
C MET A 701 16.77 -12.90 48.00
N ARG A 702 17.81 -13.62 47.57
CA ARG A 702 18.47 -14.68 48.33
C ARG A 702 19.12 -14.15 49.60
N GLU A 703 19.87 -13.06 49.53
CA GLU A 703 20.42 -12.39 50.72
C GLU A 703 19.31 -11.94 51.68
N GLY A 704 18.22 -11.40 51.16
CA GLY A 704 17.06 -11.02 51.95
C GLY A 704 16.38 -12.17 52.69
N MET A 705 16.36 -13.36 52.06
CA MET A 705 15.83 -14.61 52.62
C MET A 705 16.83 -15.34 53.51
N GLY A 706 18.12 -14.98 53.49
CA GLY A 706 19.19 -15.70 54.19
C GLY A 706 19.80 -16.88 53.43
N ASP A 707 19.50 -17.03 52.14
CA ASP A 707 20.07 -18.04 51.24
C ASP A 707 21.45 -17.57 50.74
N PHE A 708 22.35 -17.31 51.69
CA PHE A 708 23.60 -16.60 51.45
C PHE A 708 24.61 -17.38 50.60
N ARG A 709 24.62 -18.70 50.69
CA ARG A 709 25.56 -19.53 49.89
C ARG A 709 25.17 -19.49 48.42
N GLU A 710 23.89 -19.67 48.13
CA GLU A 710 23.31 -19.56 46.80
C GLU A 710 23.51 -18.16 46.21
N ALA A 711 23.36 -17.11 47.02
CA ALA A 711 23.69 -15.74 46.63
C ALA A 711 25.18 -15.58 46.25
N SER A 712 26.09 -16.18 47.03
CA SER A 712 27.53 -16.16 46.74
C SER A 712 27.86 -16.91 45.44
N ASP A 713 27.23 -18.04 45.19
CA ASP A 713 27.41 -18.84 43.97
C ASP A 713 26.91 -18.11 42.71
N ASP A 714 25.78 -17.40 42.81
CA ASP A 714 25.29 -16.56 41.71
C ASP A 714 26.23 -15.37 41.43
N LEU A 715 26.83 -14.78 42.47
CA LEU A 715 27.83 -13.72 42.31
C LEU A 715 29.13 -14.25 41.66
N ARG A 716 29.52 -15.50 41.94
CA ARG A 716 30.63 -16.16 41.22
C ARG A 716 30.31 -16.31 39.74
N GLU A 717 29.08 -16.73 39.41
CA GLU A 717 28.62 -16.85 38.02
C GLU A 717 28.64 -15.49 37.31
N LEU A 718 28.24 -14.42 38.02
CA LEU A 718 28.33 -13.04 37.53
C LEU A 718 29.75 -12.50 37.38
N LYS A 719 30.76 -13.27 37.80
CA LYS A 719 32.17 -12.84 37.85
C LYS A 719 32.34 -11.53 38.63
N SER A 720 31.55 -11.38 39.69
CA SER A 720 31.61 -10.24 40.60
C SER A 720 32.96 -10.17 41.32
N SER A 721 33.21 -9.04 41.99
CA SER A 721 34.43 -8.87 42.78
C SER A 721 34.51 -9.89 43.94
N THR A 722 35.71 -10.19 44.41
CA THR A 722 35.91 -11.09 45.56
C THR A 722 35.20 -10.59 46.82
N GLU A 723 35.09 -9.27 46.99
CA GLU A 723 34.33 -8.66 48.08
C GLU A 723 32.83 -8.88 47.93
N GLU A 724 32.26 -8.67 46.74
CA GLU A 724 30.84 -8.96 46.51
C GLU A 724 30.53 -10.43 46.77
N ILE A 725 31.35 -11.36 46.28
CA ILE A 725 31.18 -12.81 46.49
C ILE A 725 31.31 -13.17 47.98
N ALA A 726 32.24 -12.55 48.71
CA ALA A 726 32.46 -12.81 50.13
C ALA A 726 31.37 -12.22 51.03
N ARG A 727 30.68 -11.14 50.61
CA ARG A 727 29.68 -10.44 51.42
C ARG A 727 28.58 -11.38 51.95
N PRO A 728 27.85 -12.16 51.13
CA PRO A 728 26.87 -13.11 51.65
C PRO A 728 27.47 -14.10 52.65
N LEU A 729 28.70 -14.58 52.40
CA LEU A 729 29.37 -15.55 53.26
C LEU A 729 29.72 -14.98 54.64
N VAL A 730 30.06 -13.69 54.71
CA VAL A 730 30.23 -12.96 55.98
C VAL A 730 28.91 -12.91 56.74
N LEU A 731 27.79 -12.60 56.06
CA LEU A 731 26.46 -12.61 56.69
C LEU A 731 26.05 -14.01 57.18
N ALA A 732 26.47 -15.05 56.46
CA ALA A 732 26.30 -16.46 56.84
C ALA A 732 27.26 -16.91 57.96
N GLN A 733 28.24 -16.09 58.34
CA GLN A 733 29.35 -16.45 59.23
C GLN A 733 30.14 -17.69 58.77
N ASP A 734 30.21 -17.93 57.46
CA ASP A 734 31.00 -19.01 56.87
C ASP A 734 32.46 -18.56 56.68
N TRP A 735 33.16 -18.39 57.81
CA TRP A 735 34.49 -17.78 57.86
C TRP A 735 35.53 -18.55 57.03
N THR A 736 35.39 -19.87 56.94
CA THR A 736 36.21 -20.70 56.06
C THR A 736 35.99 -20.32 54.60
N ALA A 737 34.74 -20.26 54.13
CA ALA A 737 34.44 -19.85 52.76
C ALA A 737 34.86 -18.40 52.48
N VAL A 738 34.71 -17.48 53.44
CA VAL A 738 35.19 -16.08 53.33
C VAL A 738 36.69 -16.05 53.07
N SER A 739 37.49 -16.73 53.91
CA SER A 739 38.95 -16.76 53.75
C SER A 739 39.38 -17.39 52.43
N GLN A 740 38.68 -18.43 51.94
CA GLN A 740 38.95 -19.05 50.64
C GLN A 740 38.69 -18.08 49.47
N VAL A 741 37.54 -17.40 49.46
CA VAL A 741 37.18 -16.46 48.39
C VAL A 741 38.16 -15.28 48.37
N LEU A 742 38.47 -14.70 49.52
CA LEU A 742 39.39 -13.57 49.64
C LEU A 742 40.86 -13.96 49.41
N SER A 743 41.23 -15.23 49.49
CA SER A 743 42.61 -15.68 49.20
C SER A 743 42.91 -15.76 47.71
N SER A 744 41.88 -15.74 46.85
CA SER A 744 42.03 -15.77 45.39
C SER A 744 42.76 -14.53 44.83
N LYS A 745 42.71 -13.39 45.55
CA LYS A 745 43.42 -12.14 45.24
C LYS A 745 43.85 -11.47 46.55
N PRO A 746 45.08 -10.93 46.67
CA PRO A 746 45.53 -10.28 47.90
C PRO A 746 44.54 -9.19 48.39
N PRO A 747 44.06 -9.24 49.65
CA PRO A 747 43.19 -8.22 50.22
C PRO A 747 43.88 -6.84 50.26
N ALA A 748 43.37 -5.88 49.50
CA ALA A 748 44.00 -4.56 49.33
C ALA A 748 43.14 -3.40 49.86
N THR A 749 41.84 -3.63 50.07
CA THR A 749 40.91 -2.61 50.58
C THR A 749 40.71 -2.78 52.09
N LEU A 750 40.26 -1.72 52.77
CA LEU A 750 39.89 -1.79 54.19
C LEU A 750 38.90 -2.95 54.46
N LYS A 751 37.86 -3.08 53.62
CA LYS A 751 36.82 -4.11 53.75
C LYS A 751 37.36 -5.53 53.57
N SER A 752 38.12 -5.77 52.50
CA SER A 752 38.71 -7.10 52.25
C SER A 752 39.75 -7.48 53.31
N GLN A 753 40.58 -6.54 53.77
CA GLN A 753 41.53 -6.75 54.87
C GLN A 753 40.81 -7.05 56.18
N TYR A 754 39.77 -6.28 56.51
CA TYR A 754 38.95 -6.48 57.69
C TYR A 754 38.29 -7.86 57.69
N TRP A 755 37.58 -8.23 56.61
CA TRP A 755 36.91 -9.53 56.52
C TRP A 755 37.89 -10.71 56.54
N MET A 756 39.07 -10.57 55.93
CA MET A 756 40.11 -11.59 56.02
C MET A 756 40.63 -11.73 57.45
N GLY A 757 40.95 -10.62 58.11
CA GLY A 757 41.41 -10.61 59.49
C GLY A 757 40.36 -11.18 60.45
N LEU A 758 39.09 -10.82 60.27
CA LEU A 758 37.96 -11.36 61.02
C LEU A 758 37.80 -12.86 60.77
N ALA A 759 37.87 -13.32 59.52
CA ALA A 759 37.77 -14.73 59.19
C ALA A 759 38.87 -15.57 59.85
N PHE A 760 40.12 -15.10 59.86
CA PHE A 760 41.21 -15.76 60.57
C PHE A 760 41.05 -15.72 62.08
N TYR A 761 40.62 -14.58 62.63
CA TYR A 761 40.35 -14.44 64.06
C TYR A 761 39.32 -15.47 64.52
N ARG A 762 38.21 -15.63 63.78
CA ARG A 762 37.14 -16.58 64.06
C ARG A 762 37.54 -18.05 63.91
N GLN A 763 38.52 -18.32 63.05
CA GLN A 763 39.10 -19.66 62.87
C GLN A 763 40.18 -19.98 63.93
N GLY A 764 40.51 -19.04 64.83
CA GLY A 764 41.57 -19.21 65.82
C GLY A 764 42.99 -19.03 65.27
N LEU A 765 43.13 -18.57 64.03
CA LEU A 765 44.41 -18.31 63.36
C LEU A 765 44.92 -16.90 63.73
N LEU A 766 45.17 -16.69 65.02
CA LEU A 766 45.36 -15.36 65.61
C LEU A 766 46.58 -14.59 65.07
N ASP A 767 47.66 -15.30 64.72
CA ASP A 767 48.85 -14.66 64.16
C ASP A 767 48.60 -14.13 62.74
N GLN A 768 47.87 -14.89 61.90
CA GLN A 768 47.48 -14.44 60.56
C GLN A 768 46.45 -13.31 60.65
N ALA A 769 45.54 -13.36 61.62
CA ALA A 769 44.55 -12.31 61.85
C ALA A 769 45.20 -10.96 62.20
N ARG A 770 46.29 -10.98 63.01
CA ARG A 770 46.94 -9.78 63.53
C ARG A 770 47.33 -8.79 62.44
N ASP A 771 48.00 -9.27 61.39
CA ASP A 771 48.51 -8.39 60.32
C ASP A 771 47.37 -7.71 59.54
N PHE A 772 46.35 -8.49 59.18
CA PHE A 772 45.19 -7.97 58.43
C PHE A 772 44.34 -7.02 59.27
N LEU A 773 44.08 -7.34 60.54
CA LEU A 773 43.36 -6.45 61.44
C LEU A 773 44.15 -5.16 61.69
N GLN A 774 45.49 -5.22 61.76
CA GLN A 774 46.31 -4.03 61.96
C GLN A 774 46.25 -3.11 60.74
N GLN A 775 46.30 -3.66 59.54
CA GLN A 775 46.12 -2.90 58.30
C GLN A 775 44.73 -2.26 58.24
N ALA A 776 43.67 -3.02 58.53
CA ALA A 776 42.29 -2.53 58.56
C ALA A 776 42.10 -1.39 59.58
N SER A 777 42.73 -1.48 60.76
CA SER A 777 42.65 -0.44 61.79
C SER A 777 43.37 0.87 61.41
N LYS A 778 44.51 0.80 60.69
CA LYS A 778 45.32 1.97 60.34
C LYS A 778 44.82 2.73 59.11
N ASN A 779 43.92 2.14 58.34
CA ASN A 779 43.43 2.72 57.11
C ASN A 779 42.53 3.95 57.40
N SER A 780 42.56 4.96 56.53
CA SER A 780 41.83 6.23 56.71
C SER A 780 40.32 6.00 56.56
N ALA A 781 39.64 5.73 57.67
CA ALA A 781 38.21 5.46 57.67
C ALA A 781 37.40 6.73 57.36
N THR A 782 36.77 6.78 56.18
CA THR A 782 36.04 7.97 55.71
C THR A 782 34.55 7.87 55.95
N THR A 783 33.96 6.68 55.78
CA THR A 783 32.53 6.43 55.96
C THR A 783 32.21 5.89 57.36
N PHE A 784 30.93 5.91 57.75
CA PHE A 784 30.50 5.27 59.00
C PHE A 784 30.79 3.76 59.00
N GLU A 785 30.64 3.10 57.85
CA GLU A 785 30.95 1.66 57.69
C GLU A 785 32.46 1.40 57.83
N ASP A 786 33.31 2.23 57.21
CA ASP A 786 34.77 2.15 57.36
C ASP A 786 35.18 2.31 58.83
N LYS A 787 34.58 3.30 59.52
CA LYS A 787 34.85 3.54 60.95
C LYS A 787 34.39 2.37 61.81
N THR A 788 33.30 1.72 61.43
CA THR A 788 32.78 0.52 62.12
C THR A 788 33.77 -0.63 61.97
N MET A 789 34.21 -0.92 60.75
CA MET A 789 35.18 -1.99 60.47
C MET A 789 36.54 -1.72 61.12
N ALA A 790 37.06 -0.49 61.03
CA ALA A 790 38.35 -0.12 61.63
C ALA A 790 38.30 -0.15 63.17
N ALA A 791 37.21 0.34 63.77
CA ALA A 791 37.00 0.27 65.21
C ALA A 791 36.89 -1.19 65.70
N HIS A 792 36.14 -2.03 64.97
CA HIS A 792 36.05 -3.45 65.31
C HIS A 792 37.40 -4.16 65.16
N ALA A 793 38.12 -3.92 64.05
CA ALA A 793 39.43 -4.51 63.84
C ALA A 793 40.40 -4.19 64.99
N LEU A 794 40.41 -2.92 65.43
CA LEU A 794 41.22 -2.49 66.56
C LEU A 794 40.74 -3.07 67.89
N TYR A 795 39.44 -3.21 68.09
CA TYR A 795 38.85 -3.88 69.25
C TYR A 795 39.30 -5.35 69.33
N LEU A 796 39.25 -6.10 68.22
CA LEU A 796 39.72 -7.49 68.14
C LEU A 796 41.22 -7.60 68.41
N LEU A 797 42.03 -6.67 67.88
CA LEU A 797 43.46 -6.60 68.18
C LEU A 797 43.72 -6.36 69.66
N ALA A 798 42.98 -5.44 70.29
CA ALA A 798 43.08 -5.21 71.72
C ALA A 798 42.64 -6.44 72.51
N GLY A 799 41.67 -7.22 72.01
CA GLY A 799 41.28 -8.52 72.56
C GLY A 799 42.41 -9.56 72.58
N LEU A 800 43.31 -9.55 71.59
CA LEU A 800 44.51 -10.41 71.60
C LEU A 800 45.46 -10.04 72.76
N ASP A 801 45.61 -8.74 73.04
CA ASP A 801 46.41 -8.23 74.16
C ASP A 801 45.70 -8.46 75.51
N LEU A 802 44.36 -8.43 75.55
CA LEU A 802 43.56 -8.76 76.73
C LEU A 802 43.79 -10.21 77.18
N PHE A 803 43.92 -11.15 76.24
CA PHE A 803 44.26 -12.53 76.59
C PHE A 803 45.62 -12.62 77.28
N ALA A 804 46.63 -11.87 76.82
CA ALA A 804 47.93 -11.80 77.49
C ALA A 804 47.82 -11.17 78.89
N TYR A 805 47.01 -10.13 79.04
CA TYR A 805 46.72 -9.46 80.32
C TYR A 805 46.07 -10.41 81.34
N GLN A 806 45.07 -11.20 80.93
CA GLN A 806 44.34 -12.13 81.80
C GLN A 806 45.20 -13.31 82.29
N ARG A 807 46.25 -13.66 81.55
CA ARG A 807 47.18 -14.74 81.92
C ARG A 807 48.12 -14.38 83.05
N VAL A 808 48.33 -13.10 83.35
CA VAL A 808 49.19 -12.66 84.47
C VAL A 808 48.43 -12.83 85.80
N LYS A 809 48.94 -13.73 86.66
CA LYS A 809 48.36 -14.10 87.97
C LYS A 809 49.43 -14.03 89.07
N LEU A 810 49.03 -13.66 90.29
CA LEU A 810 49.89 -13.72 91.48
C LEU A 810 49.96 -15.15 92.04
N GLY A 811 50.92 -15.41 92.93
CA GLY A 811 51.06 -16.72 93.58
C GLY A 811 51.70 -17.84 92.72
N THR A 812 52.30 -17.52 91.58
CA THR A 812 52.96 -18.50 90.68
C THR A 812 54.46 -18.70 90.96
N GLY A 813 54.95 -18.28 92.13
CA GLY A 813 56.35 -18.51 92.56
C GLY A 813 57.40 -17.53 92.01
N GLY A 814 57.00 -16.40 91.41
CA GLY A 814 57.88 -15.34 90.91
C GLY A 814 57.77 -14.02 91.69
N ASP A 815 58.53 -12.98 91.29
CA ASP A 815 58.46 -11.63 91.88
C ASP A 815 57.09 -10.98 91.57
N GLU A 816 56.21 -10.93 92.58
CA GLU A 816 54.89 -10.33 92.46
C GLU A 816 54.93 -8.85 92.07
N GLY A 817 55.98 -8.11 92.46
CA GLY A 817 56.17 -6.72 92.06
C GLY A 817 56.40 -6.57 90.56
N GLU A 818 57.16 -7.48 89.95
CA GLU A 818 57.39 -7.51 88.51
C GLU A 818 56.13 -7.95 87.74
N LEU A 819 55.37 -8.92 88.28
CA LEU A 819 54.07 -9.31 87.72
C LEU A 819 53.05 -8.16 87.76
N VAL A 820 53.03 -7.36 88.84
CA VAL A 820 52.21 -6.14 88.94
C VAL A 820 52.63 -5.11 87.90
N LYS A 821 53.92 -4.86 87.70
CA LYS A 821 54.41 -3.95 86.65
C LYS A 821 54.03 -4.46 85.26
N GLN A 822 54.22 -5.74 84.98
CA GLN A 822 53.86 -6.36 83.70
C GLN A 822 52.37 -6.21 83.42
N LYS A 823 51.50 -6.58 84.37
CA LYS A 823 50.04 -6.47 84.20
C LYS A 823 49.58 -5.00 84.11
N SER A 824 50.24 -4.09 84.82
CA SER A 824 50.00 -2.64 84.73
C SER A 824 50.37 -2.08 83.35
N ALA A 825 51.50 -2.51 82.78
CA ALA A 825 51.92 -2.09 81.44
C ALA A 825 50.94 -2.59 80.37
N LEU A 826 50.46 -3.83 80.50
CA LEU A 826 49.41 -4.38 79.63
C LEU A 826 48.09 -3.63 79.78
N LEU A 827 47.68 -3.28 81.02
CA LEU A 827 46.49 -2.46 81.26
C LEU A 827 46.61 -1.08 80.60
N ALA A 828 47.78 -0.43 80.69
CA ALA A 828 48.03 0.85 80.06
C ALA A 828 47.99 0.77 78.52
N LYS A 829 48.61 -0.27 77.94
CA LYS A 829 48.59 -0.53 76.50
C LYS A 829 47.16 -0.75 76.00
N MET A 830 46.41 -1.62 76.66
CA MET A 830 45.01 -1.91 76.32
C MET A 830 44.14 -0.66 76.48
N THR A 831 44.39 0.16 77.52
CA THR A 831 43.69 1.44 77.71
C THR A 831 43.93 2.39 76.55
N ALA A 832 45.16 2.50 76.05
CA ALA A 832 45.46 3.32 74.88
C ALA A 832 44.75 2.81 73.62
N GLN A 833 44.76 1.49 73.38
CA GLN A 833 44.08 0.88 72.22
C GLN A 833 42.56 1.08 72.29
N MET A 834 41.93 0.85 73.44
CA MET A 834 40.49 1.03 73.61
C MET A 834 40.07 2.49 73.51
N ASN A 835 40.88 3.44 74.00
CA ASN A 835 40.64 4.86 73.78
C ASN A 835 40.72 5.23 72.29
N GLN A 836 41.60 4.59 71.53
CA GLN A 836 41.63 4.75 70.08
C GLN A 836 40.37 4.15 69.42
N VAL A 837 39.85 3.01 69.88
CA VAL A 837 38.54 2.48 69.44
C VAL A 837 37.44 3.51 69.67
N ILE A 838 37.39 4.12 70.87
CA ILE A 838 36.42 5.17 71.21
C ILE A 838 36.57 6.39 70.29
N SER A 839 37.79 6.75 69.89
CA SER A 839 38.03 7.92 69.02
C SER A 839 37.45 7.80 67.61
N TYR A 840 37.16 6.57 67.13
CA TYR A 840 36.43 6.39 65.86
C TYR A 840 34.98 6.87 65.94
N GLY A 841 34.41 7.02 67.13
CA GLY A 841 33.05 7.51 67.34
C GLY A 841 31.96 6.55 66.84
N ASN A 842 32.27 5.26 66.66
CA ASN A 842 31.26 4.24 66.38
C ASN A 842 30.55 3.85 67.68
N GLY A 843 29.21 3.93 67.70
CA GLY A 843 28.39 3.69 68.89
C GLY A 843 28.67 2.34 69.54
N ARG A 844 28.45 1.23 68.83
CA ARG A 844 28.62 -0.14 69.34
C ARG A 844 30.00 -0.37 69.92
N TRP A 845 31.05 -0.07 69.16
CA TRP A 845 32.43 -0.36 69.59
C TRP A 845 32.95 0.61 70.65
N THR A 846 32.38 1.82 70.75
CA THR A 846 32.61 2.72 71.90
C THR A 846 32.08 2.10 73.19
N ILE A 847 30.86 1.55 73.15
CA ILE A 847 30.25 0.88 74.31
C ILE A 847 31.03 -0.39 74.68
N ALA A 848 31.42 -1.20 73.69
CA ALA A 848 32.26 -2.38 73.90
C ALA A 848 33.62 -2.04 74.54
N ALA A 849 34.29 -0.99 74.05
CA ALA A 849 35.56 -0.54 74.61
C ALA A 849 35.44 -0.05 76.05
N LEU A 850 34.41 0.73 76.38
CA LEU A 850 34.15 1.19 77.76
C LEU A 850 33.81 0.02 78.69
N TYR A 851 33.05 -0.96 78.21
CA TYR A 851 32.76 -2.21 78.93
C TYR A 851 34.06 -2.97 79.27
N GLU A 852 34.92 -3.22 78.29
CA GLU A 852 36.18 -3.95 78.50
C GLU A 852 37.17 -3.16 79.38
N LEU A 853 37.20 -1.83 79.28
CA LEU A 853 37.98 -0.99 80.20
C LEU A 853 37.47 -1.11 81.63
N GLY A 854 36.15 -1.07 81.85
CA GLY A 854 35.57 -1.29 83.17
C GLY A 854 35.97 -2.65 83.75
N ARG A 855 35.87 -3.71 82.94
CA ARG A 855 36.23 -5.06 83.36
C ARG A 855 37.70 -5.22 83.66
N ALA A 856 38.59 -4.72 82.82
CA ALA A 856 40.02 -4.82 83.06
C ALA A 856 40.45 -4.03 84.30
N GLN A 857 39.80 -2.90 84.61
CA GLN A 857 40.07 -2.15 85.85
C GLN A 857 39.59 -2.93 87.07
N GLU A 858 38.42 -3.58 87.00
CA GLU A 858 37.91 -4.43 88.09
C GLU A 858 38.78 -5.68 88.28
N GLU A 859 39.20 -6.35 87.20
CA GLU A 859 40.12 -7.48 87.25
C GLU A 859 41.47 -7.05 87.84
N PHE A 860 41.99 -5.86 87.47
CA PHE A 860 43.21 -5.33 88.06
C PHE A 860 43.05 -5.05 89.55
N ALA A 861 41.89 -4.53 89.96
CA ALA A 861 41.58 -4.31 91.37
C ALA A 861 41.60 -5.63 92.15
N GLN A 862 41.00 -6.69 91.60
CA GLN A 862 41.00 -8.03 92.19
C GLN A 862 42.41 -8.62 92.24
N PHE A 863 43.19 -8.42 91.18
CA PHE A 863 44.58 -8.85 91.09
C PHE A 863 45.44 -8.16 92.17
N VAL A 864 45.36 -6.84 92.32
CA VAL A 864 46.08 -6.09 93.37
C VAL A 864 45.62 -6.51 94.76
N GLN A 865 44.32 -6.71 94.97
CA GLN A 865 43.76 -7.16 96.25
C GLN A 865 44.29 -8.54 96.69
N GLY A 866 44.65 -9.39 95.71
CA GLY A 866 45.19 -10.73 95.92
C GLY A 866 46.69 -10.79 96.16
N ALA A 867 47.39 -9.64 96.31
CA ALA A 867 48.83 -9.62 96.57
C ALA A 867 49.20 -10.28 97.90
N SER A 868 50.29 -11.06 97.88
CA SER A 868 50.78 -11.78 99.05
C SER A 868 51.35 -10.81 100.08
N ILE A 869 51.20 -11.15 101.36
CA ILE A 869 51.78 -10.35 102.45
C ILE A 869 53.31 -10.54 102.44
N PRO A 870 54.12 -9.46 102.36
CA PRO A 870 55.57 -9.57 102.41
C PRO A 870 56.07 -10.26 103.68
N ALA A 871 57.08 -11.13 103.55
CA ALA A 871 57.68 -11.82 104.70
C ALA A 871 58.41 -10.83 105.63
N GLY A 872 58.32 -11.04 106.95
CA GLY A 872 59.03 -10.24 107.96
C GLY A 872 58.29 -9.01 108.50
N LEU A 873 57.01 -8.81 108.15
CA LEU A 873 56.17 -7.74 108.71
C LEU A 873 55.56 -8.14 110.07
N ASN A 874 55.52 -7.20 111.02
CA ASN A 874 54.77 -7.35 112.28
C ASN A 874 53.26 -7.12 112.07
N GLU A 875 52.41 -7.43 113.06
CA GLU A 875 50.95 -7.33 112.93
C GLU A 875 50.45 -5.92 112.51
N ALA A 876 51.06 -4.86 113.04
CA ALA A 876 50.71 -3.48 112.67
C ALA A 876 51.08 -3.16 111.22
N GLN A 877 52.25 -3.64 110.78
CA GLN A 877 52.72 -3.50 109.39
C GLN A 877 51.88 -4.34 108.41
N VAL A 878 51.42 -5.52 108.81
CA VAL A 878 50.49 -6.34 108.01
C VAL A 878 49.15 -5.64 107.85
N ALA A 879 48.60 -5.06 108.93
CA ALA A 879 47.36 -4.28 108.86
C ALA A 879 47.52 -3.06 107.94
N GLN A 880 48.63 -2.34 108.05
CA GLN A 880 48.95 -1.19 107.19
C GLN A 880 49.11 -1.60 105.72
N TYR A 881 49.80 -2.70 105.42
CA TYR A 881 49.95 -3.25 104.06
C TYR A 881 48.59 -3.61 103.46
N LYS A 882 47.75 -4.36 104.20
CA LYS A 882 46.39 -4.71 103.75
C LYS A 882 45.54 -3.47 103.48
N GLN A 883 45.65 -2.42 104.30
CA GLN A 883 44.94 -1.16 104.10
C GLN A 883 45.43 -0.42 102.85
N LEU A 884 46.73 -0.38 102.60
CA LEU A 884 47.32 0.23 101.39
C LEU A 884 46.88 -0.51 100.12
N VAL A 885 46.97 -1.84 100.12
CA VAL A 885 46.51 -2.70 99.01
C VAL A 885 45.03 -2.53 98.76
N ALA A 886 44.19 -2.54 99.81
CA ALA A 886 42.76 -2.30 99.69
C ALA A 886 42.44 -0.88 99.17
N GLY A 887 43.19 0.13 99.62
CA GLY A 887 43.09 1.51 99.12
C GLY A 887 43.41 1.60 97.63
N GLN A 888 44.49 0.95 97.20
CA GLN A 888 44.91 0.90 95.80
C GLN A 888 43.90 0.13 94.94
N ALA A 889 43.46 -1.06 95.37
CA ALA A 889 42.41 -1.83 94.71
C ALA A 889 41.11 -1.01 94.57
N ASN A 890 40.71 -0.27 95.61
CA ASN A 890 39.52 0.59 95.57
C ASN A 890 39.65 1.75 94.56
N GLN A 891 40.85 2.29 94.31
CA GLN A 891 41.03 3.28 93.24
C GLN A 891 40.71 2.67 91.87
N TYR A 892 41.14 1.44 91.62
CA TYR A 892 40.83 0.72 90.38
C TYR A 892 39.34 0.35 90.27
N ARG A 893 38.70 -0.11 91.35
CA ARG A 893 37.23 -0.32 91.40
C ARG A 893 36.45 0.96 91.12
N ASN A 894 36.91 2.10 91.63
CA ASN A 894 36.30 3.40 91.36
C ASN A 894 36.41 3.79 89.88
N LYS A 895 37.58 3.55 89.25
CA LYS A 895 37.76 3.73 87.81
C LYS A 895 36.86 2.79 87.01
N ALA A 896 36.78 1.52 87.39
CA ALA A 896 35.89 0.54 86.76
C ALA A 896 34.43 1.01 86.76
N ARG A 897 33.91 1.42 87.93
CA ARG A 897 32.57 2.02 88.06
C ARG A 897 32.38 3.27 87.21
N GLY A 898 33.41 4.12 87.11
CA GLY A 898 33.41 5.28 86.22
C GLY A 898 33.23 4.91 84.75
N PHE A 899 33.94 3.89 84.27
CA PHE A 899 33.79 3.38 82.90
C PHE A 899 32.42 2.76 82.65
N PHE A 900 31.91 1.90 83.56
CA PHE A 900 30.58 1.31 83.42
C PHE A 900 29.46 2.35 83.43
N LYS A 901 29.57 3.37 84.30
CA LYS A 901 28.62 4.50 84.31
C LYS A 901 28.66 5.26 82.99
N THR A 902 29.85 5.64 82.53
CA THR A 902 30.04 6.36 81.25
C THR A 902 29.54 5.54 80.07
N CYS A 903 29.72 4.21 80.10
CA CYS A 903 29.22 3.27 79.11
C CYS A 903 27.69 3.34 78.99
N VAL A 904 26.96 3.18 80.09
CA VAL A 904 25.49 3.23 80.08
C VAL A 904 24.98 4.62 79.67
N GLU A 905 25.55 5.69 80.22
CA GLU A 905 25.15 7.07 79.89
C GLU A 905 25.40 7.41 78.42
N SER A 906 26.52 6.96 77.86
CA SER A 906 26.85 7.16 76.44
C SER A 906 25.93 6.35 75.53
N ALA A 907 25.62 5.10 75.91
CA ALA A 907 24.71 4.25 75.17
C ALA A 907 23.30 4.82 75.14
N GLU A 908 22.79 5.32 76.27
CA GLU A 908 21.48 5.97 76.35
C GLU A 908 21.45 7.26 75.51
N LYS A 909 22.48 8.11 75.62
CA LYS A 909 22.57 9.37 74.89
C LYS A 909 22.56 9.16 73.38
N ALA A 910 23.35 8.19 72.90
CA ALA A 910 23.48 7.87 71.48
C ALA A 910 22.44 6.85 70.98
N GLU A 911 21.64 6.25 71.88
CA GLU A 911 20.64 5.22 71.59
C GLU A 911 21.24 3.98 70.89
N VAL A 912 22.35 3.48 71.45
CA VAL A 912 23.09 2.32 70.95
C VAL A 912 22.53 1.05 71.59
N PHE A 913 21.99 0.14 70.78
CA PHE A 913 21.33 -1.08 71.27
C PHE A 913 22.24 -2.31 71.05
N THR A 914 23.07 -2.62 72.05
CA THR A 914 24.03 -3.74 72.03
C THR A 914 24.10 -4.42 73.39
N ASN A 915 24.33 -5.75 73.47
CA ASN A 915 24.36 -6.42 74.78
C ASN A 915 25.52 -5.97 75.66
N PHE A 916 26.56 -5.29 75.12
CA PHE A 916 27.57 -4.61 75.94
C PHE A 916 26.97 -3.60 76.93
N VAL A 917 25.83 -3.00 76.62
CA VAL A 917 25.11 -2.12 77.56
C VAL A 917 24.63 -2.90 78.78
N LYS A 918 24.14 -4.13 78.62
CA LYS A 918 23.74 -5.01 79.73
C LYS A 918 24.94 -5.43 80.56
N GLY A 919 26.04 -5.77 79.88
CA GLY A 919 27.35 -5.95 80.50
C GLY A 919 27.75 -4.76 81.38
N CYS A 920 27.64 -3.53 80.87
CA CYS A 920 27.92 -2.33 81.65
C CYS A 920 26.93 -2.11 82.80
N ALA A 921 25.64 -2.30 82.58
CA ALA A 921 24.60 -2.12 83.60
C ALA A 921 24.75 -3.11 84.77
N SER A 922 25.31 -4.29 84.50
CA SER A 922 25.64 -5.32 85.50
C SER A 922 26.99 -5.11 86.20
N ASN A 923 27.67 -3.97 85.96
CA ASN A 923 29.04 -3.69 86.39
C ASN A 923 30.05 -4.77 85.96
N GLY A 924 29.88 -5.32 84.76
CA GLY A 924 30.80 -6.31 84.18
C GLY A 924 30.60 -7.75 84.63
N THR A 925 29.52 -8.06 85.36
CA THR A 925 29.21 -9.43 85.80
C THR A 925 28.57 -10.28 84.70
N GLU A 926 27.78 -9.66 83.82
CA GLU A 926 27.26 -10.30 82.61
C GLU A 926 28.34 -10.28 81.52
N LEU A 927 28.84 -11.45 81.14
CA LEU A 927 29.85 -11.62 80.10
C LEU A 927 29.21 -11.57 78.72
N ILE A 928 29.76 -10.72 77.85
CA ILE A 928 29.25 -10.51 76.49
C ILE A 928 30.20 -11.18 75.49
N ASP A 929 29.63 -12.08 74.67
CA ASP A 929 30.30 -12.62 73.51
C ASP A 929 30.04 -11.70 72.31
N GLU A 930 31.11 -11.03 71.89
CA GLU A 930 31.13 -10.12 70.76
C GLU A 930 30.63 -10.79 69.46
N SER A 931 30.90 -12.09 69.24
CA SER A 931 30.54 -12.78 68.00
C SER A 931 29.02 -12.93 67.82
N LEU A 932 28.27 -12.87 68.91
CA LEU A 932 26.81 -12.92 68.91
C LEU A 932 26.18 -11.56 68.57
N GLU A 933 26.91 -10.45 68.71
CA GLU A 933 26.46 -9.11 68.32
C GLU A 933 26.42 -8.94 66.79
N GLU A 934 27.20 -9.72 66.06
CA GLU A 934 27.28 -9.69 64.58
C GLU A 934 26.48 -10.83 63.92
N LYS A 935 25.81 -11.68 64.72
CA LYS A 935 25.03 -12.81 64.18
C LYS A 935 23.64 -12.36 63.72
N ILE A 936 23.45 -12.35 62.41
CA ILE A 936 22.15 -12.12 61.77
C ILE A 936 21.36 -13.42 61.76
N LEU A 937 20.17 -13.43 62.36
CA LEU A 937 19.27 -14.59 62.37
C LEU A 937 18.29 -14.53 61.18
N ALA A 938 18.82 -14.34 59.97
CA ALA A 938 18.03 -14.34 58.73
C ALA A 938 18.08 -15.73 58.10
N LYS A 939 17.01 -16.52 58.25
CA LYS A 939 16.79 -17.70 57.40
C LYS A 939 15.30 -17.93 57.19
N ALA A 940 14.86 -17.81 55.94
CA ALA A 940 13.48 -18.06 55.56
C ALA A 940 13.17 -19.57 55.63
N GLY A 941 11.94 -19.92 56.02
CA GLY A 941 11.49 -21.31 56.10
C GLY A 941 11.31 -21.91 54.70
N GLU A 942 11.67 -23.17 54.49
CA GLU A 942 11.56 -23.83 53.18
C GLU A 942 10.11 -23.94 52.67
N ALA A 943 9.15 -24.08 53.58
CA ALA A 943 7.73 -24.10 53.29
C ALA A 943 7.09 -22.72 53.49
N ALA A 944 6.25 -22.31 52.55
CA ALA A 944 5.38 -21.14 52.73
C ALA A 944 4.28 -21.47 53.76
N PRO A 945 3.75 -20.48 54.50
CA PRO A 945 2.63 -20.70 55.40
C PRO A 945 1.38 -21.15 54.61
N PRO A 946 0.48 -21.95 55.21
CA PRO A 946 -0.69 -22.52 54.52
C PRO A 946 -1.56 -21.47 53.81
N GLU A 947 -1.67 -20.27 54.38
CA GLU A 947 -2.45 -19.17 53.85
C GLU A 947 -1.82 -18.53 52.60
N ALA A 948 -0.52 -18.72 52.37
CA ALA A 948 0.21 -18.05 51.29
C ALA A 948 -0.34 -18.40 49.91
N ALA A 949 -0.75 -19.65 49.67
CA ALA A 949 -1.27 -20.07 48.37
C ALA A 949 -2.53 -19.28 47.97
N LYS A 950 -3.50 -19.17 48.90
CA LYS A 950 -4.75 -18.43 48.68
C LYS A 950 -4.54 -16.92 48.58
N LEU A 951 -3.60 -16.37 49.35
CA LEU A 951 -3.26 -14.94 49.27
C LEU A 951 -2.54 -14.62 47.96
N ARG A 952 -1.62 -15.48 47.50
CA ARG A 952 -0.95 -15.33 46.21
C ARG A 952 -1.90 -15.46 45.02
N GLU A 953 -2.93 -16.30 45.12
CA GLU A 953 -3.99 -16.38 44.12
C GLU A 953 -4.71 -15.03 43.96
N LYS A 954 -4.98 -14.29 45.06
CA LYS A 954 -5.50 -12.92 44.97
C LYS A 954 -4.49 -11.94 44.34
N LEU A 955 -3.21 -12.04 44.72
CA LEU A 955 -2.13 -11.21 44.16
C LEU A 955 -1.86 -11.51 42.68
N PHE A 956 -2.31 -12.66 42.18
CA PHE A 956 -2.31 -12.94 40.74
C PHE A 956 -3.21 -11.95 39.98
N ASP A 957 -4.32 -11.53 40.60
CA ASP A 957 -5.21 -10.51 40.06
C ASP A 957 -4.74 -9.09 40.32
N GLU A 958 -4.35 -8.80 41.56
CA GLU A 958 -4.01 -7.47 42.05
C GLU A 958 -2.62 -7.49 42.72
N PRO A 959 -1.51 -7.53 41.95
CA PRO A 959 -0.16 -7.72 42.49
C PRO A 959 0.36 -6.55 43.33
N LYS A 960 -0.35 -5.42 43.29
CA LYS A 960 -0.05 -4.22 44.08
C LYS A 960 -1.03 -4.00 45.23
N ASP A 961 -1.92 -4.96 45.50
CA ASP A 961 -2.81 -4.87 46.66
C ASP A 961 -1.99 -4.97 47.95
N THR A 962 -1.68 -3.80 48.51
CA THR A 962 -0.88 -3.65 49.72
C THR A 962 -1.57 -4.28 50.93
N LYS A 963 -2.90 -4.42 50.93
CA LYS A 963 -3.62 -5.09 52.02
C LYS A 963 -3.38 -6.60 51.99
N THR A 964 -3.53 -7.24 50.83
CA THR A 964 -3.23 -8.67 50.69
C THR A 964 -1.75 -8.97 50.93
N LEU A 965 -0.84 -8.12 50.48
CA LEU A 965 0.60 -8.25 50.79
C LEU A 965 0.88 -8.09 52.29
N MET A 966 0.19 -7.18 52.98
CA MET A 966 0.29 -7.04 54.45
C MET A 966 -0.21 -8.31 55.16
N GLU A 967 -1.35 -8.89 54.73
CA GLU A 967 -1.84 -10.17 55.26
C GLU A 967 -0.83 -11.31 55.03
N LEU A 968 -0.20 -11.35 53.86
CA LEU A 968 0.84 -12.34 53.53
C LEU A 968 2.08 -12.17 54.41
N ALA A 969 2.57 -10.94 54.58
CA ALA A 969 3.71 -10.65 55.45
C ALA A 969 3.43 -11.05 56.91
N GLN A 970 2.21 -10.78 57.41
CA GLN A 970 1.79 -11.21 58.74
C GLN A 970 1.68 -12.74 58.88
N ALA A 971 1.27 -13.46 57.83
CA ALA A 971 1.24 -14.92 57.84
C ALA A 971 2.67 -15.48 57.98
N TYR A 972 3.63 -14.93 57.22
CA TYR A 972 5.05 -15.29 57.35
C TYR A 972 5.62 -14.93 58.73
N LEU A 973 5.24 -13.77 59.29
CA LEU A 973 5.65 -13.38 60.64
C LEU A 973 5.14 -14.39 61.69
N LYS A 974 3.87 -14.82 61.57
CA LYS A 974 3.25 -15.83 62.46
C LYS A 974 3.90 -17.20 62.34
N SER A 975 4.34 -17.59 61.14
CA SER A 975 5.09 -18.83 60.92
C SER A 975 6.57 -18.73 61.30
N GLN A 976 6.99 -17.65 61.97
CA GLN A 976 8.36 -17.39 62.41
C GLN A 976 9.37 -17.24 61.28
N ASP A 977 8.89 -16.96 60.06
CA ASP A 977 9.74 -16.65 58.91
C ASP A 977 9.90 -15.14 58.80
N TYR A 978 10.72 -14.60 59.71
CA TYR A 978 10.94 -13.16 59.86
C TYR A 978 11.65 -12.55 58.65
N ALA A 979 12.50 -13.31 57.96
CA ALA A 979 13.24 -12.86 56.78
C ALA A 979 12.28 -12.62 55.60
N MET A 980 11.40 -13.58 55.30
CA MET A 980 10.40 -13.41 54.26
C MET A 980 9.37 -12.35 54.64
N ALA A 981 8.92 -12.32 55.90
CA ALA A 981 8.01 -11.28 56.38
C ALA A 981 8.59 -9.88 56.18
N ARG A 982 9.87 -9.67 56.51
CA ARG A 982 10.60 -8.41 56.29
C ARG A 982 10.56 -7.98 54.82
N LEU A 983 10.92 -8.88 53.91
CA LEU A 983 10.92 -8.58 52.47
C LEU A 983 9.55 -8.16 51.95
N ILE A 984 8.49 -8.85 52.39
CA ILE A 984 7.12 -8.53 51.98
C ILE A 984 6.67 -7.20 52.61
N PHE A 985 6.97 -6.92 53.87
CA PHE A 985 6.68 -5.63 54.49
C PHE A 985 7.43 -4.46 53.81
N GLU A 986 8.68 -4.67 53.43
CA GLU A 986 9.45 -3.69 52.64
C GLU A 986 8.77 -3.42 51.29
N ARG A 987 8.28 -4.47 50.62
CA ARG A 987 7.52 -4.33 49.37
C ARG A 987 6.20 -3.60 49.56
N VAL A 988 5.46 -3.86 50.64
CA VAL A 988 4.23 -3.11 50.97
C VAL A 988 4.54 -1.62 51.10
N TYR A 989 5.59 -1.28 51.83
CA TYR A 989 6.00 0.11 52.05
C TYR A 989 6.54 0.78 50.76
N GLU A 990 7.23 0.03 49.90
CA GLU A 990 7.66 0.51 48.58
C GLU A 990 6.47 0.86 47.69
N LEU A 991 5.43 0.01 47.68
CA LEU A 991 4.22 0.20 46.88
C LEU A 991 3.31 1.30 47.43
N ASP A 992 3.18 1.40 48.75
CA ASP A 992 2.41 2.43 49.43
C ASP A 992 3.18 3.02 50.63
N PRO A 993 3.98 4.09 50.39
CA PRO A 993 4.69 4.78 51.46
C PRO A 993 3.78 5.42 52.52
N LYS A 994 2.46 5.58 52.26
CA LYS A 994 1.50 6.07 53.26
C LYS A 994 1.16 5.00 54.29
N MET A 995 1.30 3.72 53.94
CA MET A 995 1.12 2.59 54.86
C MET A 995 2.37 2.39 55.72
N ILE A 996 2.73 3.42 56.49
CA ILE A 996 3.97 3.47 57.28
C ILE A 996 4.05 2.36 58.35
N SER A 997 2.92 1.78 58.74
CA SER A 997 2.86 0.62 59.63
C SER A 997 3.63 -0.58 59.07
N ALA A 998 3.71 -0.76 57.75
CA ALA A 998 4.52 -1.81 57.14
C ALA A 998 6.01 -1.64 57.49
N LYS A 999 6.52 -0.41 57.42
CA LYS A 999 7.90 -0.08 57.83
C LYS A 999 8.10 -0.27 59.33
N ALA A 1000 7.08 -0.06 60.15
CA ALA A 1000 7.15 -0.39 61.58
C ALA A 1000 7.29 -1.91 61.80
N TRP A 1001 6.54 -2.73 61.06
CA TRP A 1001 6.67 -4.19 61.10
C TRP A 1001 8.00 -4.73 60.55
N VAL A 1002 8.66 -4.00 59.64
CA VAL A 1002 10.08 -4.25 59.29
C VAL A 1002 10.95 -4.13 60.55
N GLY A 1003 10.74 -3.10 61.37
CA GLY A 1003 11.44 -2.93 62.64
C GLY A 1003 11.22 -4.10 63.61
N VAL A 1004 9.98 -4.61 63.70
CA VAL A 1004 9.67 -5.80 64.53
C VAL A 1004 10.37 -7.06 63.98
N SER A 1005 10.38 -7.25 62.67
CA SER A 1005 11.07 -8.37 62.02
C SER A 1005 12.57 -8.32 62.31
N LEU A 1006 13.19 -7.13 62.22
CA LEU A 1006 14.59 -6.90 62.58
C LEU A 1006 14.88 -7.21 64.06
N MET A 1007 13.95 -6.93 64.98
CA MET A 1007 14.11 -7.34 66.39
C MET A 1007 14.22 -8.86 66.54
N TYR A 1008 13.33 -9.61 65.88
CA TYR A 1008 13.38 -11.08 65.87
C TYR A 1008 14.64 -11.64 65.20
N MET A 1009 15.18 -10.92 64.21
CA MET A 1009 16.42 -11.27 63.52
C MET A 1009 17.69 -10.86 64.28
N ASN A 1010 17.55 -10.30 65.50
CA ASN A 1010 18.63 -9.77 66.34
C ASN A 1010 19.37 -8.54 65.76
N GLU A 1011 18.74 -7.80 64.84
CA GLU A 1011 19.28 -6.58 64.23
C GLU A 1011 18.79 -5.32 64.96
N LEU A 1012 19.15 -5.20 66.24
CA LEU A 1012 18.53 -4.27 67.19
C LEU A 1012 18.78 -2.78 66.87
N GLU A 1013 19.98 -2.43 66.38
CA GLU A 1013 20.28 -1.05 65.96
C GLU A 1013 19.46 -0.64 64.73
N ALA A 1014 19.34 -1.54 63.75
CA ALA A 1014 18.52 -1.32 62.55
C ALA A 1014 17.03 -1.23 62.89
N ALA A 1015 16.55 -2.07 63.81
CA ALA A 1015 15.19 -2.00 64.34
C ALA A 1015 14.92 -0.64 65.00
N GLY A 1016 15.81 -0.19 65.90
CA GLY A 1016 15.71 1.09 66.59
C GLY A 1016 15.70 2.29 65.64
N GLN A 1017 16.58 2.30 64.62
CA GLN A 1017 16.58 3.35 63.59
C GLN A 1017 15.31 3.32 62.74
N THR A 1018 14.82 2.13 62.38
CA THR A 1018 13.57 1.95 61.64
C THR A 1018 12.39 2.52 62.41
N PHE A 1019 12.25 2.22 63.70
CA PHE A 1019 11.19 2.81 64.53
C PHE A 1019 11.32 4.33 64.64
N LYS A 1020 12.53 4.87 64.82
CA LYS A 1020 12.74 6.32 64.84
C LYS A 1020 12.38 6.99 63.51
N GLU A 1021 12.69 6.35 62.38
CA GLU A 1021 12.30 6.85 61.06
C GLU A 1021 10.77 6.90 60.92
N VAL A 1022 10.08 5.83 61.32
CA VAL A 1022 8.62 5.77 61.35
C VAL A 1022 8.04 6.89 62.21
N LEU A 1023 8.56 7.10 63.43
CA LEU A 1023 8.06 8.12 64.35
C LEU A 1023 8.38 9.56 63.92
N ARG A 1024 9.38 9.78 63.07
CA ARG A 1024 9.59 11.10 62.43
C ARG A 1024 8.50 11.42 61.41
N LYS A 1025 7.99 10.40 60.71
CA LYS A 1025 6.93 10.53 59.70
C LYS A 1025 5.53 10.52 60.32
N GLN A 1026 5.29 9.63 61.28
CA GLN A 1026 4.04 9.51 62.02
C GLN A 1026 4.34 9.30 63.51
N GLY A 1027 4.32 10.39 64.29
CA GLY A 1027 4.75 10.39 65.70
C GLY A 1027 3.92 9.54 66.67
N GLN A 1028 2.74 9.06 66.24
CA GLN A 1028 1.83 8.22 67.02
C GLN A 1028 1.58 6.84 66.38
N GLU A 1029 2.48 6.36 65.50
CA GLU A 1029 2.35 5.01 64.93
C GLU A 1029 2.54 3.95 66.06
N PRO A 1030 1.53 3.10 66.36
CA PRO A 1030 1.56 2.24 67.54
C PRO A 1030 2.71 1.24 67.58
N VAL A 1031 3.02 0.57 66.48
CA VAL A 1031 4.03 -0.50 66.44
C VAL A 1031 5.42 0.07 66.74
N ALA A 1032 5.76 1.22 66.17
CA ALA A 1032 7.02 1.90 66.37
C ALA A 1032 7.16 2.51 67.77
N VAL A 1033 6.08 3.05 68.34
CA VAL A 1033 6.10 3.53 69.74
C VAL A 1033 6.39 2.37 70.69
N TYR A 1034 5.67 1.25 70.57
CA TYR A 1034 5.88 0.06 71.42
C TYR A 1034 7.26 -0.56 71.16
N GLY A 1035 7.70 -0.66 69.92
CA GLY A 1035 8.99 -1.23 69.54
C GLY A 1035 10.16 -0.45 70.13
N LEU A 1036 10.15 0.88 69.98
CA LEU A 1036 11.20 1.74 70.51
C LEU A 1036 11.18 1.81 72.05
N ALA A 1037 9.99 1.86 72.66
CA ALA A 1037 9.87 1.77 74.12
C ALA A 1037 10.38 0.43 74.67
N ALA A 1038 10.15 -0.67 73.94
CA ALA A 1038 10.62 -1.99 74.31
C ALA A 1038 12.15 -2.05 74.28
N LEU A 1039 12.79 -1.49 73.26
CA LEU A 1039 14.24 -1.37 73.19
C LEU A 1039 14.78 -0.52 74.35
N TYR A 1040 14.20 0.65 74.63
CA TYR A 1040 14.64 1.48 75.76
C TYR A 1040 14.51 0.77 77.11
N LYS A 1041 13.41 0.05 77.33
CA LYS A 1041 13.21 -0.76 78.55
C LYS A 1041 14.24 -1.89 78.64
N GLN A 1042 14.46 -2.61 77.55
CA GLN A 1042 15.37 -3.76 77.51
C GLN A 1042 16.84 -3.38 77.79
N PHE A 1043 17.26 -2.18 77.39
CA PHE A 1043 18.62 -1.68 77.59
C PHE A 1043 18.76 -0.69 78.75
N GLY A 1044 17.72 -0.49 79.57
CA GLY A 1044 17.79 0.34 80.77
C GLY A 1044 17.90 1.84 80.52
N PHE A 1045 17.48 2.34 79.36
CA PHE A 1045 17.53 3.76 79.00
C PHE A 1045 16.38 4.53 79.66
N ALA A 1046 16.52 4.78 80.96
CA ALA A 1046 15.45 5.32 81.81
C ALA A 1046 14.96 6.72 81.40
N ASN A 1047 15.86 7.62 80.97
CA ASN A 1047 15.50 8.96 80.51
C ASN A 1047 14.75 8.91 79.18
N LYS A 1048 15.22 8.05 78.25
CA LYS A 1048 14.56 7.84 76.95
C LYS A 1048 13.20 7.17 77.10
N LEU A 1049 13.11 6.15 77.96
CA LEU A 1049 11.86 5.47 78.28
C LEU A 1049 10.85 6.45 78.89
N ARG A 1050 11.29 7.30 79.84
CA ARG A 1050 10.45 8.35 80.42
C ARG A 1050 9.95 9.34 79.36
N ALA A 1051 10.80 9.72 78.42
CA ALA A 1051 10.45 10.65 77.34
C ALA A 1051 9.42 10.07 76.35
N ILE A 1052 9.47 8.77 76.04
CA ILE A 1052 8.51 8.13 75.12
C ILE A 1052 7.21 7.68 75.82
N THR A 1053 7.21 7.53 77.15
CA THR A 1053 6.07 7.04 77.95
C THR A 1053 4.75 7.79 77.68
N PRO A 1054 4.70 9.13 77.55
CA PRO A 1054 3.46 9.82 77.21
C PRO A 1054 2.86 9.37 75.88
N ARG A 1055 3.71 9.13 74.86
CA ARG A 1055 3.27 8.60 73.56
C ARG A 1055 2.81 7.15 73.66
N LEU A 1056 3.50 6.34 74.46
CA LEU A 1056 3.12 4.95 74.72
C LEU A 1056 1.70 4.85 75.32
N LYS A 1057 1.34 5.77 76.22
CA LYS A 1057 0.00 5.83 76.83
C LYS A 1057 -1.09 6.35 75.89
N SER A 1058 -0.73 7.09 74.84
CA SER A 1058 -1.68 7.73 73.92
C SER A 1058 -2.02 6.89 72.70
N VAL A 1059 -1.29 5.80 72.44
CA VAL A 1059 -1.50 4.92 71.28
C VAL A 1059 -2.11 3.59 71.72
N ALA A 1060 -2.96 3.01 70.87
CA ALA A 1060 -3.55 1.69 71.14
C ALA A 1060 -2.47 0.59 71.14
N LYS A 1061 -2.67 -0.49 71.92
CA LYS A 1061 -1.77 -1.66 71.88
C LYS A 1061 -1.83 -2.28 70.47
N PRO A 1062 -0.68 -2.51 69.79
CA PRO A 1062 -0.70 -3.04 68.44
C PRO A 1062 -1.23 -4.47 68.40
N THR A 1063 -1.96 -4.81 67.34
CA THR A 1063 -2.51 -6.15 67.11
C THR A 1063 -1.60 -6.96 66.18
N GLY A 1064 -1.28 -8.22 66.52
CA GLY A 1064 -0.43 -9.10 65.71
C GLY A 1064 0.56 -9.88 66.58
N LEU A 1065 1.50 -10.61 65.95
CA LEU A 1065 2.59 -11.27 66.67
C LEU A 1065 3.64 -10.22 67.07
N LEU A 1066 3.51 -9.69 68.28
CA LEU A 1066 4.48 -8.73 68.83
C LEU A 1066 5.73 -9.44 69.32
N HIS A 1067 6.88 -8.77 69.24
CA HIS A 1067 8.10 -9.23 69.91
C HIS A 1067 7.83 -9.41 71.42
N PRO A 1068 8.40 -10.43 72.10
CA PRO A 1068 8.19 -10.63 73.53
C PRO A 1068 8.48 -9.37 74.37
N TRP A 1069 9.50 -8.59 74.00
CA TRP A 1069 9.85 -7.33 74.67
C TRP A 1069 8.78 -6.24 74.54
N MET A 1070 8.00 -6.25 73.47
CA MET A 1070 6.87 -5.32 73.28
C MET A 1070 5.63 -5.79 74.04
N SER A 1071 5.46 -7.11 74.19
CA SER A 1071 4.27 -7.70 74.82
C SER A 1071 4.16 -7.39 76.32
N VAL A 1072 5.31 -7.18 76.97
CA VAL A 1072 5.46 -6.87 78.42
C VAL A 1072 5.40 -5.37 78.75
N LEU A 1073 5.07 -4.53 77.77
CA LEU A 1073 4.69 -3.13 77.95
C LEU A 1073 3.16 -3.02 77.97
#